data_AF-A0A5C6XJJ7-F1
#
_entry.id   AF-A0A5C6XJJ7-F1
#
_cell.length_a   1.000
_cell.length_b   1.000
_cell.length_c   1.000
_cell.angle_alpha   90.00
_cell.angle_beta   90.00
_cell.angle_gamma   90.00
#
_symmetry.space_group_name_H-M   'P 1'
#
loop_
_entity.id
_entity.type
_entity.pdbx_description
1 polymer ?
#
loop_
_entity_poly.entity_id
_entity_poly.type
_entity_poly.pdbx_seq_one_letter_code
_entity_poly.pdbx_strand_id
1 'polypeptide(L)'
;MLRCCTCTWIYVCASYDAPIHHEQHAARGALRRKEMMGSYTTKLLALLAAGGLSLTMACGESTVNVPTDEDPRDHEQPDIPGTSRLEHVEPCDPAQLACTRTLAVEDSATISVRLVDADGNPIRNAMVGFALETVVGAQGATLSAANDITDDNGMASTTVRTGGDPNTATGTIRVEATVDQEGVNALEFNMGINAKDSASYIVEYEHAGSAVLDTVETLFLPPTVTCDAAEEAFNRDGLWPSADFVRNATVNADGSINDVILPSVANNTAYTIIGSAIQNVGTREVSVAVGCSENNPPVQNGVSTVVEIELFDYFPTIAGTYQVTHAFDLRSGLPPSVRDVIDLIGTLAESPARFILGCPATIDYCEGGTRGLLDFLLDFAGDSLGGFADTLRDFQSNGTLLALALDFLDDTLEGLLPQWAVDGQQIIGDVVSMLEAFVVEGSIIIDEQPVIDLASGQATAVLLPENNRQLWNDIVLTWSRGCEGQPASCSEVRIRSFDVGENGSAVFGNFGATMIGATALEIDKHPLTLQYGNLILAVIEKVLLPRLFADAPTPIDSLEAMLGELIDCEGLADKVSNPGDTMYNAIVQACEVLQDEAADTVRDYVNDSLVADSEDNFRIGTPAGEPCEIYQPAVYPPGSSASSGWPGYPLPFIQTLGTPELRCKWEAEFRFSTESQPSILDGTFYGNRSDSGN
;
A
#
# COMPACT_ATOMS: atom_id res chain seq x y z
N MET A 1 -39.45 -31.54 -24.58
CA MET A 1 -39.83 -32.97 -24.57
C MET A 1 -38.60 -33.76 -24.13
N LEU A 2 -38.64 -34.37 -22.92
CA LEU A 2 -37.75 -35.41 -22.33
C LEU A 2 -36.21 -35.27 -22.40
N ARG A 3 -35.39 -35.82 -21.51
CA ARG A 3 -35.36 -36.17 -20.07
C ARG A 3 -33.93 -36.70 -19.82
N CYS A 4 -33.40 -36.44 -18.62
CA CYS A 4 -32.29 -37.09 -17.89
C CYS A 4 -31.60 -38.36 -18.45
N CYS A 5 -30.29 -38.49 -18.20
CA CYS A 5 -29.75 -39.61 -17.42
C CYS A 5 -28.29 -39.38 -16.94
N THR A 6 -28.12 -39.46 -15.62
CA THR A 6 -26.89 -39.74 -14.86
C THR A 6 -26.44 -41.19 -15.02
N CYS A 7 -25.14 -41.49 -14.93
CA CYS A 7 -24.65 -42.77 -14.37
C CYS A 7 -23.17 -42.72 -13.94
N THR A 8 -22.96 -43.11 -12.69
CA THR A 8 -21.73 -43.35 -11.93
C THR A 8 -21.09 -44.69 -12.31
N TRP A 9 -19.76 -44.85 -12.18
CA TRP A 9 -19.09 -46.15 -12.07
C TRP A 9 -18.05 -46.15 -10.94
N ILE A 10 -18.04 -47.24 -10.15
CA ILE A 10 -17.11 -47.59 -9.06
C ILE A 10 -16.64 -49.04 -9.32
N TYR A 11 -15.44 -49.37 -8.80
CA TYR A 11 -14.82 -50.69 -8.51
C TYR A 11 -13.88 -51.25 -9.61
N VAL A 12 -12.68 -51.82 -9.34
CA VAL A 12 -12.26 -52.78 -8.29
C VAL A 12 -10.73 -52.72 -7.99
N CYS A 13 -10.38 -53.10 -6.76
CA CYS A 13 -9.06 -53.31 -6.13
C CYS A 13 -8.18 -54.47 -6.70
N ALA A 14 -6.89 -54.47 -6.31
CA ALA A 14 -6.14 -55.69 -6.03
C ALA A 14 -5.18 -55.49 -4.85
N SER A 15 -5.19 -56.44 -3.93
CA SER A 15 -4.45 -56.58 -2.67
C SER A 15 -3.18 -57.43 -2.84
N TYR A 16 -2.23 -57.41 -1.88
CA TYR A 16 -1.87 -58.57 -1.03
C TYR A 16 -0.66 -58.33 -0.08
N ASP A 17 -0.88 -58.69 1.19
CA ASP A 17 -0.02 -59.35 2.20
C ASP A 17 1.27 -58.76 2.82
N ALA A 18 1.22 -58.67 4.16
CA ALA A 18 2.32 -58.87 5.13
C ALA A 18 2.57 -60.39 5.34
N PRO A 19 3.66 -60.88 6.01
CA PRO A 19 3.70 -60.88 7.49
C PRO A 19 5.08 -61.10 8.25
N ILE A 20 5.04 -60.88 9.58
CA ILE A 20 5.67 -61.61 10.73
C ILE A 20 7.17 -61.44 11.17
N HIS A 21 7.30 -61.11 12.48
CA HIS A 21 8.29 -61.36 13.57
C HIS A 21 9.72 -61.94 13.33
N HIS A 22 10.73 -61.38 14.04
CA HIS A 22 11.43 -62.07 15.17
C HIS A 22 12.40 -61.16 15.97
N GLU A 23 12.46 -61.42 17.27
CA GLU A 23 13.41 -60.91 18.30
C GLU A 23 14.88 -61.30 18.07
N GLN A 24 15.86 -60.52 18.57
CA GLN A 24 16.74 -60.85 19.72
C GLN A 24 18.06 -60.02 19.81
N HIS A 25 18.23 -59.41 20.99
CA HIS A 25 19.41 -59.35 21.88
C HIS A 25 20.84 -58.89 21.48
N ALA A 26 21.29 -57.90 22.27
CA ALA A 26 22.50 -57.85 23.12
C ALA A 26 23.84 -57.32 22.58
N ALA A 27 24.42 -56.32 23.27
CA ALA A 27 25.47 -56.57 24.27
C ALA A 27 25.96 -55.29 25.02
N ARG A 28 25.77 -55.31 26.34
CA ARG A 28 26.71 -55.06 27.47
C ARG A 28 27.80 -53.97 27.40
N GLY A 29 27.80 -53.18 28.48
CA GLY A 29 29.00 -52.68 29.17
C GLY A 29 28.66 -52.30 30.61
N ALA A 30 29.33 -52.90 31.60
CA ALA A 30 28.97 -52.93 33.02
C ALA A 30 29.97 -52.15 33.88
N LEU A 31 29.57 -51.67 35.08
CA LEU A 31 30.05 -52.17 36.40
C LEU A 31 29.81 -51.20 37.58
N ARG A 32 29.27 -51.81 38.64
CA ARG A 32 29.60 -51.69 40.09
C ARG A 32 28.97 -50.63 41.01
N ARG A 33 27.96 -51.14 41.74
CA ARG A 33 27.70 -51.07 43.20
C ARG A 33 28.82 -50.53 44.10
N LYS A 34 28.39 -49.80 45.14
CA LYS A 34 28.59 -50.22 46.54
C LYS A 34 27.50 -49.64 47.47
N GLU A 35 26.83 -50.54 48.18
CA GLU A 35 26.00 -50.27 49.36
C GLU A 35 26.88 -49.82 50.54
N MET A 36 26.36 -49.00 51.45
CA MET A 36 26.44 -49.29 52.89
C MET A 36 25.46 -48.47 53.74
N MET A 37 24.93 -49.19 54.73
CA MET A 37 23.96 -48.83 55.76
C MET A 37 24.44 -47.76 56.75
N GLY A 38 23.48 -47.13 57.43
CA GLY A 38 23.70 -46.42 58.68
C GLY A 38 22.39 -46.15 59.41
N SER A 39 21.89 -47.13 60.17
CA SER A 39 20.77 -46.99 61.09
C SER A 39 21.24 -46.32 62.38
N TYR A 40 20.43 -45.44 62.99
CA TYR A 40 20.34 -45.36 64.45
C TYR A 40 18.91 -45.04 64.88
N THR A 41 18.43 -45.90 65.78
CA THR A 41 17.13 -45.90 66.44
C THR A 41 17.27 -45.43 67.89
N THR A 42 16.12 -45.02 68.44
CA THR A 42 15.65 -45.18 69.84
C THR A 42 16.03 -44.19 70.96
N LYS A 43 14.95 -43.54 71.46
CA LYS A 43 14.36 -43.62 72.84
C LYS A 43 14.68 -42.57 73.91
N LEU A 44 13.55 -42.09 74.48
CA LEU A 44 13.22 -41.82 75.90
C LEU A 44 13.90 -40.64 76.63
N LEU A 45 13.10 -39.68 77.11
CA LEU A 45 12.62 -39.66 78.51
C LEU A 45 11.48 -38.63 78.70
N ALA A 46 10.48 -39.03 79.50
CA ALA A 46 9.44 -38.17 80.06
C ALA A 46 9.80 -37.77 81.50
N LEU A 47 9.06 -36.77 82.03
CA LEU A 47 8.72 -36.42 83.43
C LEU A 47 9.21 -35.03 83.88
N LEU A 48 8.30 -34.08 84.17
CA LEU A 48 7.55 -33.98 85.44
C LEU A 48 6.59 -32.79 85.43
N ALA A 49 5.61 -32.91 86.32
CA ALA A 49 4.39 -32.12 86.45
C ALA A 49 4.53 -30.84 87.30
N ALA A 50 3.43 -30.08 87.26
CA ALA A 50 2.79 -29.36 88.37
C ALA A 50 3.01 -27.84 88.46
N GLY A 51 1.88 -27.11 88.46
CA GLY A 51 1.80 -25.72 88.89
C GLY A 51 0.65 -24.97 88.23
N GLY A 52 -0.58 -25.17 88.70
CA GLY A 52 -1.68 -24.25 88.40
C GLY A 52 -1.61 -23.01 89.28
N LEU A 53 -2.05 -21.86 88.75
CA LEU A 53 -2.96 -20.88 89.39
C LEU A 53 -3.00 -19.54 88.61
N SER A 54 -4.19 -19.27 88.05
CA SER A 54 -4.95 -18.01 88.08
C SER A 54 -4.32 -16.63 87.81
N LEU A 55 -4.97 -15.95 86.85
CA LEU A 55 -5.41 -14.53 86.84
C LEU A 55 -4.32 -13.43 86.79
N THR A 56 -4.31 -12.66 85.71
CA THR A 56 -4.90 -11.31 85.68
C THR A 56 -4.78 -10.72 84.27
N MET A 57 -5.92 -10.40 83.65
CA MET A 57 -5.98 -9.42 82.57
C MET A 57 -5.74 -8.05 83.19
N ALA A 58 -4.77 -7.32 82.67
CA ALA A 58 -4.63 -5.88 82.84
C ALA A 58 -4.50 -5.28 81.45
N CYS A 59 -5.63 -4.83 80.89
CA CYS A 59 -5.61 -3.90 79.76
C CYS A 59 -5.16 -2.54 80.31
N GLY A 60 -3.96 -2.13 79.93
CA GLY A 60 -3.46 -0.78 80.14
C GLY A 60 -4.07 0.16 79.10
N GLU A 61 -4.68 1.24 79.60
CA GLU A 61 -5.22 2.37 78.86
C GLU A 61 -4.24 2.94 77.83
N SER A 62 -4.77 3.27 76.66
CA SER A 62 -4.28 4.38 75.85
C SER A 62 -5.49 5.21 75.42
N THR A 63 -5.37 6.49 75.72
CA THR A 63 -6.41 7.51 75.87
C THR A 63 -7.09 7.88 74.55
N VAL A 64 -8.42 7.82 74.51
CA VAL A 64 -9.25 8.42 73.47
C VAL A 64 -9.45 9.91 73.81
N ASN A 65 -9.15 10.77 72.83
CA ASN A 65 -9.50 12.18 72.85
C ASN A 65 -11.01 12.30 72.61
N VAL A 66 -11.76 12.80 73.60
CA VAL A 66 -13.19 13.11 73.47
C VAL A 66 -13.35 14.57 73.06
N PRO A 67 -14.16 14.83 72.02
CA PRO A 67 -15.18 15.86 72.15
C PRO A 67 -16.59 15.34 71.83
N THR A 68 -17.46 15.55 72.82
CA THR A 68 -18.91 15.81 72.78
C THR A 68 -19.89 14.75 72.25
N ASP A 69 -20.68 14.24 73.20
CA ASP A 69 -22.12 13.95 73.15
C ASP A 69 -22.70 13.30 71.89
N GLU A 70 -22.67 11.96 71.88
CA GLU A 70 -23.83 11.08 71.64
C GLU A 70 -23.35 9.64 71.91
N ASP A 71 -24.06 8.89 72.77
CA ASP A 71 -23.86 7.45 72.96
C ASP A 71 -24.70 6.73 71.89
N PRO A 72 -24.12 5.95 70.95
CA PRO A 72 -24.90 5.13 70.04
C PRO A 72 -24.56 3.65 70.25
N ARG A 73 -24.55 3.13 71.49
CA ARG A 73 -24.54 1.67 71.70
C ARG A 73 -25.90 1.01 71.46
N ASP A 74 -26.63 1.54 70.48
CA ASP A 74 -27.82 0.96 69.87
C ASP A 74 -27.72 1.22 68.36
N HIS A 75 -26.76 0.55 67.71
CA HIS A 75 -26.66 0.55 66.25
C HIS A 75 -27.69 -0.43 65.70
N GLU A 76 -28.94 0.00 65.56
CA GLU A 76 -29.81 -0.60 64.54
C GLU A 76 -29.10 -0.40 63.19
N GLN A 77 -28.70 -1.51 62.56
CA GLN A 77 -28.17 -1.50 61.20
C GLN A 77 -29.21 -0.79 60.32
N PRO A 78 -28.81 0.21 59.51
CA PRO A 78 -29.75 0.85 58.60
C PRO A 78 -30.35 -0.22 57.68
N ASP A 79 -31.65 -0.14 57.39
CA ASP A 79 -32.28 -1.02 56.40
C ASP A 79 -31.56 -0.84 55.06
N ILE A 80 -30.79 -1.86 54.65
CA ILE A 80 -30.07 -1.86 53.38
C ILE A 80 -31.03 -2.41 52.32
N PRO A 81 -31.45 -1.61 51.32
CA PRO A 81 -32.32 -2.12 50.26
C PRO A 81 -31.64 -3.29 49.54
N GLY A 82 -32.36 -4.37 49.23
CA GLY A 82 -31.82 -5.51 48.46
C GLY A 82 -31.40 -5.16 47.02
N THR A 83 -31.68 -3.95 46.56
CA THR A 83 -31.24 -3.37 45.28
C THR A 83 -29.95 -2.54 45.39
N SER A 84 -29.33 -2.50 46.58
CA SER A 84 -28.06 -1.78 46.80
C SER A 84 -26.90 -2.50 46.10
N ARG A 85 -25.80 -1.77 45.86
CA ARG A 85 -24.57 -2.34 45.31
C ARG A 85 -23.34 -1.83 46.03
N LEU A 86 -22.32 -2.68 46.11
CA LEU A 86 -20.98 -2.30 46.48
C LEU A 86 -20.20 -1.90 45.22
N GLU A 87 -19.43 -0.82 45.32
CA GLU A 87 -18.52 -0.35 44.27
C GLU A 87 -17.09 -0.25 44.82
N HIS A 88 -16.10 -0.58 43.97
CA HIS A 88 -14.71 -0.28 44.29
C HIS A 88 -14.45 1.24 44.30
N VAL A 89 -13.45 1.66 45.07
CA VAL A 89 -12.93 3.04 45.09
C VAL A 89 -11.54 3.05 44.46
N GLU A 90 -11.13 4.18 43.88
CA GLU A 90 -9.81 4.35 43.26
C GLU A 90 -8.67 3.78 44.14
N PRO A 91 -7.71 3.05 43.55
CA PRO A 91 -7.37 2.99 42.12
C PRO A 91 -8.13 1.92 41.30
N CYS A 92 -9.13 1.25 41.90
CA CYS A 92 -9.90 0.21 41.22
C CYS A 92 -11.16 0.78 40.52
N ASP A 93 -11.53 0.22 39.37
CA ASP A 93 -12.73 0.63 38.61
C ASP A 93 -14.02 0.30 39.39
N PRO A 94 -14.90 1.29 39.69
CA PRO A 94 -16.16 1.08 40.41
C PRO A 94 -17.16 0.14 39.70
N ALA A 95 -17.02 -0.08 38.39
CA ALA A 95 -17.91 -0.94 37.61
C ALA A 95 -17.56 -2.45 37.69
N GLN A 96 -16.35 -2.80 38.16
CA GLN A 96 -15.89 -4.18 38.22
C GLN A 96 -16.24 -4.84 39.55
N LEU A 97 -16.51 -6.15 39.53
CA LEU A 97 -16.74 -6.96 40.74
C LEU A 97 -15.44 -7.50 41.35
N ALA A 98 -14.34 -7.43 40.61
CA ALA A 98 -13.03 -7.88 41.05
C ALA A 98 -11.95 -6.90 40.60
N CYS A 99 -11.01 -6.59 41.50
CA CYS A 99 -9.85 -5.73 41.22
C CYS A 99 -8.54 -6.45 41.53
N THR A 100 -7.54 -6.32 40.65
CA THR A 100 -6.20 -6.92 40.87
C THR A 100 -5.21 -5.86 41.37
N ARG A 101 -4.45 -6.18 42.42
CA ARG A 101 -3.39 -5.31 42.96
C ARG A 101 -2.11 -6.08 43.29
N THR A 102 -1.01 -5.37 43.48
CA THR A 102 0.24 -5.98 44.00
C THR A 102 0.71 -5.24 45.25
N LEU A 103 1.36 -5.98 46.15
CA LEU A 103 1.94 -5.52 47.40
C LEU A 103 3.31 -6.16 47.58
N ALA A 104 4.19 -5.52 48.33
CA ALA A 104 5.43 -6.14 48.76
C ALA A 104 5.29 -6.84 50.11
N VAL A 105 6.22 -7.76 50.42
CA VAL A 105 6.41 -8.33 51.76
C VAL A 105 6.69 -7.21 52.78
N GLU A 106 6.15 -7.28 54.00
CA GLU A 106 6.18 -6.20 55.01
C GLU A 106 5.62 -4.84 54.55
N ASP A 107 4.67 -4.83 53.64
CA ASP A 107 3.97 -3.64 53.17
C ASP A 107 2.49 -3.66 53.57
N SER A 108 1.82 -2.53 53.38
CA SER A 108 0.40 -2.40 53.66
C SER A 108 -0.32 -1.51 52.65
N ALA A 109 -1.50 -1.94 52.20
CA ALA A 109 -2.40 -1.12 51.39
C ALA A 109 -3.78 -1.02 52.02
N THR A 110 -4.32 0.19 52.00
CA THR A 110 -5.74 0.42 52.31
C THR A 110 -6.57 0.08 51.07
N ILE A 111 -7.60 -0.73 51.28
CA ILE A 111 -8.66 -1.01 50.31
C ILE A 111 -9.95 -0.37 50.81
N SER A 112 -10.69 0.24 49.90
CA SER A 112 -11.93 0.96 50.22
C SER A 112 -13.03 0.52 49.26
N VAL A 113 -14.23 0.40 49.79
CA VAL A 113 -15.46 0.14 49.03
C VAL A 113 -16.50 1.19 49.38
N ARG A 114 -17.42 1.45 48.44
CA ARG A 114 -18.54 2.37 48.62
C ARG A 114 -19.85 1.61 48.48
N LEU A 115 -20.75 1.76 49.45
CA LEU A 115 -22.09 1.19 49.42
C LEU A 115 -23.08 2.25 48.95
N VAL A 116 -23.80 1.95 47.87
CA VAL A 116 -24.82 2.85 47.29
C VAL A 116 -26.16 2.15 47.10
N ASP A 117 -27.25 2.91 47.17
CA ASP A 117 -28.59 2.45 46.84
C ASP A 117 -28.82 2.32 45.32
N ALA A 118 -30.05 1.96 44.91
CA ALA A 118 -30.40 1.80 43.49
C ALA A 118 -30.29 3.11 42.68
N ASP A 119 -30.44 4.25 43.34
CA ASP A 119 -30.38 5.59 42.74
C ASP A 119 -28.95 6.17 42.77
N GLY A 120 -27.99 5.44 43.35
CA GLY A 120 -26.59 5.83 43.46
C GLY A 120 -26.27 6.72 44.67
N ASN A 121 -27.20 6.87 45.63
CA ASN A 121 -26.93 7.62 46.86
C ASN A 121 -26.14 6.76 47.86
N PRO A 122 -25.20 7.36 48.59
CA PRO A 122 -24.41 6.64 49.58
C PRO A 122 -25.23 6.19 50.79
N ILE A 123 -25.02 4.94 51.23
CA ILE A 123 -25.65 4.39 52.44
C ILE A 123 -24.65 4.49 53.59
N ARG A 124 -24.93 5.40 54.55
CA ARG A 124 -24.12 5.63 55.75
C ARG A 124 -24.46 4.68 56.90
N ASN A 125 -23.52 4.50 57.84
CA ASN A 125 -23.66 3.70 59.05
C ASN A 125 -23.99 2.21 58.81
N ALA A 126 -23.71 1.68 57.61
CA ALA A 126 -23.88 0.28 57.28
C ALA A 126 -22.58 -0.49 57.57
N MET A 127 -22.71 -1.72 58.08
CA MET A 127 -21.54 -2.58 58.35
C MET A 127 -21.13 -3.31 57.07
N VAL A 128 -19.85 -3.17 56.71
CA VAL A 128 -19.21 -3.93 55.62
C VAL A 128 -18.21 -4.90 56.23
N GLY A 129 -18.35 -6.18 55.91
CA GLY A 129 -17.44 -7.25 56.31
C GLY A 129 -16.35 -7.46 55.27
N PHE A 130 -15.10 -7.61 55.74
CA PHE A 130 -13.93 -7.93 54.93
C PHE A 130 -13.36 -9.27 55.36
N ALA A 131 -13.36 -10.24 54.45
CA ALA A 131 -12.79 -11.56 54.66
C ALA A 131 -11.52 -11.72 53.81
N LEU A 132 -10.40 -12.06 54.46
CA LEU A 132 -9.15 -12.37 53.77
C LEU A 132 -9.00 -13.89 53.64
N GLU A 133 -8.80 -14.34 52.41
CA GLU A 133 -8.47 -15.71 52.06
C GLU A 133 -7.06 -15.75 51.44
N THR A 134 -6.26 -16.71 51.90
CA THR A 134 -4.97 -17.00 51.29
C THR A 134 -5.16 -18.04 50.18
N VAL A 135 -4.94 -17.64 48.92
CA VAL A 135 -5.16 -18.51 47.76
C VAL A 135 -3.95 -19.41 47.52
N VAL A 136 -2.75 -18.82 47.46
CA VAL A 136 -1.47 -19.52 47.31
C VAL A 136 -0.38 -18.75 48.06
N GLY A 137 0.45 -19.41 48.87
CA GLY A 137 1.57 -18.73 49.56
C GLY A 137 1.11 -17.69 50.60
N ALA A 138 1.72 -16.50 50.60
CA ALA A 138 1.26 -15.31 51.34
C ALA A 138 1.06 -15.49 52.87
N GLN A 139 1.88 -16.33 53.50
CA GLN A 139 1.78 -16.57 54.94
C GLN A 139 2.04 -15.27 55.74
N GLY A 140 1.19 -15.04 56.74
CA GLY A 140 1.28 -13.87 57.61
C GLY A 140 0.55 -12.62 57.11
N ALA A 141 -0.18 -12.70 55.99
CA ALA A 141 -1.09 -11.62 55.57
C ALA A 141 -2.25 -11.45 56.57
N THR A 142 -2.60 -10.21 56.89
CA THR A 142 -3.65 -9.87 57.87
C THR A 142 -4.44 -8.64 57.44
N LEU A 143 -5.66 -8.51 57.97
CA LEU A 143 -6.46 -7.29 57.88
C LEU A 143 -6.35 -6.48 59.17
N SER A 144 -6.36 -5.16 59.07
CA SER A 144 -6.42 -4.27 60.24
C SER A 144 -7.75 -4.38 60.97
N ALA A 145 -8.84 -4.60 60.23
CA ALA A 145 -10.17 -4.83 60.75
C ALA A 145 -10.94 -5.76 59.80
N ALA A 146 -11.73 -6.68 60.35
CA ALA A 146 -12.60 -7.58 59.59
C ALA A 146 -13.97 -6.96 59.28
N ASN A 147 -14.32 -5.85 59.93
CA ASN A 147 -15.52 -5.09 59.64
C ASN A 147 -15.20 -3.60 59.77
N ASP A 148 -15.86 -2.78 58.96
CA ASP A 148 -15.86 -1.33 59.08
C ASP A 148 -17.28 -0.79 58.84
N ILE A 149 -17.54 0.43 59.31
CA ILE A 149 -18.85 1.09 59.19
C ILE A 149 -18.76 2.18 58.14
N THR A 150 -19.73 2.26 57.23
CA THR A 150 -19.72 3.26 56.17
C THR A 150 -19.88 4.68 56.72
N ASP A 151 -19.07 5.61 56.20
CA ASP A 151 -19.13 7.04 56.55
C ASP A 151 -20.28 7.79 55.84
N ASP A 152 -20.31 9.12 55.95
CA ASP A 152 -21.30 9.98 55.27
C ASP A 152 -21.26 9.89 53.73
N ASN A 153 -20.16 9.38 53.16
CA ASN A 153 -20.01 9.12 51.72
C ASN A 153 -20.28 7.65 51.35
N GLY A 154 -20.77 6.85 52.31
CA GLY A 154 -21.03 5.42 52.11
C GLY A 154 -19.76 4.58 52.02
N MET A 155 -18.60 5.11 52.44
CA MET A 155 -17.30 4.42 52.30
C MET A 155 -16.92 3.64 53.55
N ALA A 156 -16.48 2.40 53.34
CA ALA A 156 -15.87 1.55 54.36
C ALA A 156 -14.49 1.08 53.88
N SER A 157 -13.52 0.97 54.77
CA SER A 157 -12.14 0.66 54.41
C SER A 157 -11.46 -0.29 55.39
N THR A 158 -10.50 -1.06 54.89
CA THR A 158 -9.60 -1.85 55.73
C THR A 158 -8.19 -1.82 55.17
N THR A 159 -7.19 -2.06 56.01
CA THR A 159 -5.79 -2.12 55.58
C THR A 159 -5.33 -3.55 55.57
N VAL A 160 -4.92 -4.01 54.40
CA VAL A 160 -4.23 -5.29 54.21
C VAL A 160 -2.77 -5.10 54.56
N ARG A 161 -2.23 -5.95 55.43
CA ARG A 161 -0.80 -6.00 55.80
C ARG A 161 -0.21 -7.34 55.40
N THR A 162 0.92 -7.33 54.72
CA THR A 162 1.61 -8.56 54.29
C THR A 162 2.52 -9.12 55.39
N GLY A 163 2.84 -10.40 55.31
CA GLY A 163 3.74 -11.08 56.25
C GLY A 163 5.19 -10.58 56.13
N GLY A 164 6.02 -10.91 57.13
CA GLY A 164 7.38 -10.38 57.23
C GLY A 164 8.50 -11.23 56.64
N ASP A 165 8.28 -12.52 56.42
CA ASP A 165 9.31 -13.42 55.89
C ASP A 165 9.17 -13.57 54.36
N PRO A 166 10.12 -13.06 53.56
CA PRO A 166 10.02 -13.08 52.11
C PRO A 166 9.99 -14.48 51.49
N ASN A 167 10.37 -15.54 52.21
CA ASN A 167 10.29 -16.91 51.68
C ASN A 167 8.89 -17.53 51.82
N THR A 168 8.04 -16.96 52.67
CA THR A 168 6.72 -17.53 53.01
C THR A 168 5.59 -16.53 52.78
N ALA A 169 5.87 -15.23 52.79
CA ALA A 169 4.92 -14.15 52.60
C ALA A 169 4.67 -13.78 51.12
N THR A 170 5.43 -14.34 50.17
CA THR A 170 5.13 -14.20 48.73
C THR A 170 3.97 -15.11 48.32
N GLY A 171 3.08 -14.63 47.46
CA GLY A 171 1.92 -15.42 47.02
C GLY A 171 0.74 -14.58 46.56
N THR A 172 -0.46 -15.10 46.66
CA THR A 172 -1.71 -14.44 46.27
C THR A 172 -2.73 -14.55 47.39
N ILE A 173 -3.35 -13.44 47.71
CA ILE A 173 -4.49 -13.35 48.64
C ILE A 173 -5.71 -12.82 47.90
N ARG A 174 -6.89 -13.18 48.39
CA ARG A 174 -8.18 -12.64 47.97
C ARG A 174 -8.84 -11.98 49.17
N VAL A 175 -9.26 -10.73 49.03
CA VAL A 175 -10.05 -10.05 50.06
C VAL A 175 -11.46 -9.84 49.51
N GLU A 176 -12.45 -10.41 50.17
CA GLU A 176 -13.86 -10.32 49.81
C GLU A 176 -14.55 -9.29 50.72
N ALA A 177 -15.18 -8.28 50.12
CA ALA A 177 -16.01 -7.30 50.81
C ALA A 177 -17.49 -7.66 50.65
N THR A 178 -18.20 -7.78 51.76
CA THR A 178 -19.60 -8.24 51.82
C THR A 178 -20.43 -7.36 52.75
N VAL A 179 -21.74 -7.36 52.54
CA VAL A 179 -22.72 -6.73 53.40
C VAL A 179 -23.78 -7.78 53.74
N ASP A 180 -24.28 -7.79 54.97
CA ASP A 180 -25.30 -8.74 55.43
C ASP A 180 -26.69 -8.38 54.88
N GLN A 181 -26.84 -8.45 53.55
CA GLN A 181 -28.07 -8.15 52.82
C GLN A 181 -28.19 -9.05 51.59
N GLU A 182 -29.29 -9.80 51.50
CA GLU A 182 -29.58 -10.63 50.34
C GLU A 182 -29.83 -9.73 49.09
N GLY A 183 -29.12 -10.02 47.99
CA GLY A 183 -29.22 -9.28 46.73
C GLY A 183 -28.04 -8.36 46.41
N VAL A 184 -27.13 -8.10 47.37
CA VAL A 184 -25.91 -7.31 47.15
C VAL A 184 -24.74 -8.25 46.80
N ASN A 185 -24.12 -8.05 45.64
CA ASN A 185 -22.95 -8.84 45.23
C ASN A 185 -21.72 -8.48 46.08
N ALA A 186 -20.92 -9.50 46.41
CA ALA A 186 -19.61 -9.30 47.02
C ALA A 186 -18.63 -8.67 46.02
N LEU A 187 -17.66 -7.91 46.53
CA LEU A 187 -16.52 -7.41 45.75
C LEU A 187 -15.24 -8.13 46.13
N GLU A 188 -14.41 -8.44 45.14
CA GLU A 188 -13.15 -9.14 45.33
C GLU A 188 -11.93 -8.23 45.07
N PHE A 189 -10.93 -8.32 45.93
CA PHE A 189 -9.60 -7.77 45.70
C PHE A 189 -8.59 -8.92 45.61
N ASN A 190 -8.09 -9.18 44.41
CA ASN A 190 -7.07 -10.20 44.17
C ASN A 190 -5.68 -9.55 44.26
N MET A 191 -4.92 -9.85 45.30
CA MET A 191 -3.63 -9.20 45.55
C MET A 191 -2.46 -10.17 45.43
N GLY A 192 -1.49 -9.86 44.57
CA GLY A 192 -0.20 -10.54 44.51
C GLY A 192 0.81 -9.93 45.50
N ILE A 193 1.49 -10.76 46.28
CA ILE A 193 2.54 -10.34 47.21
C ILE A 193 3.91 -10.74 46.67
N ASN A 194 4.75 -9.74 46.38
CA ASN A 194 6.09 -9.88 45.84
C ASN A 194 7.16 -9.66 46.91
N ALA A 195 8.35 -10.24 46.72
CA ALA A 195 9.49 -9.96 47.59
C ALA A 195 9.91 -8.49 47.46
N LYS A 196 10.38 -7.87 48.55
CA LYS A 196 10.77 -6.45 48.55
C LYS A 196 11.92 -6.12 47.61
N ASP A 197 12.72 -7.09 47.19
CA ASP A 197 13.92 -6.92 46.37
C ASP A 197 13.67 -7.07 44.87
N SER A 198 12.48 -7.53 44.46
CA SER A 198 12.13 -7.68 43.04
C SER A 198 10.63 -7.57 42.76
N ALA A 199 10.28 -7.07 41.57
CA ALA A 199 8.91 -7.00 41.08
C ALA A 199 8.85 -7.26 39.57
N SER A 200 7.67 -7.12 38.98
CA SER A 200 7.52 -7.22 37.52
C SER A 200 7.66 -5.87 36.84
N TYR A 201 8.22 -5.87 35.64
CA TYR A 201 8.06 -4.79 34.67
C TYR A 201 6.95 -5.19 33.70
N ILE A 202 5.92 -4.37 33.56
CA ILE A 202 4.74 -4.62 32.71
C ILE A 202 4.78 -3.58 31.59
N VAL A 203 4.66 -4.03 30.36
CA VAL A 203 4.62 -3.17 29.17
C VAL A 203 3.27 -3.34 28.50
N GLU A 204 2.58 -2.22 28.35
CA GLU A 204 1.27 -2.12 27.71
C GLU A 204 1.45 -1.38 26.38
N TYR A 205 0.71 -1.79 25.35
CA TYR A 205 0.84 -1.23 24.01
C TYR A 205 -0.46 -0.59 23.54
N GLU A 206 -0.35 0.60 22.95
CA GLU A 206 -1.41 1.23 22.18
C GLU A 206 -0.98 1.28 20.71
N HIS A 207 -1.86 0.88 19.79
CA HIS A 207 -1.59 0.93 18.35
C HIS A 207 -2.71 1.69 17.66
N ALA A 208 -2.38 2.88 17.14
CA ALA A 208 -3.30 3.76 16.42
C ALA A 208 -3.12 3.67 14.89
N GLY A 209 -2.51 2.59 14.41
CA GLY A 209 -2.15 2.40 13.00
C GLY A 209 -3.12 1.53 12.20
N SER A 210 -2.83 1.40 10.91
CA SER A 210 -3.54 0.55 9.95
C SER A 210 -2.77 -0.75 9.61
N ALA A 211 -1.51 -0.84 10.02
CA ALA A 211 -0.70 -2.03 9.80
C ALA A 211 -1.29 -3.25 10.51
N VAL A 212 -1.23 -4.40 9.82
CA VAL A 212 -1.63 -5.69 10.41
C VAL A 212 -0.46 -6.23 11.21
N LEU A 213 -0.68 -6.49 12.49
CA LEU A 213 0.34 -6.97 13.43
C LEU A 213 0.09 -8.44 13.78
N ASP A 214 1.14 -9.27 13.76
CA ASP A 214 1.05 -10.65 14.25
C ASP A 214 1.65 -10.81 15.65
N THR A 215 2.79 -10.15 15.88
CA THR A 215 3.52 -10.19 17.15
C THR A 215 4.21 -8.86 17.41
N VAL A 216 4.48 -8.55 18.68
CA VAL A 216 5.33 -7.40 19.04
C VAL A 216 6.53 -7.89 19.81
N GLU A 217 7.72 -7.72 19.25
CA GLU A 217 8.98 -7.98 19.95
C GLU A 217 9.29 -6.79 20.86
N THR A 218 9.38 -7.06 22.16
CA THR A 218 9.68 -6.09 23.22
C THR A 218 11.12 -6.25 23.67
N LEU A 219 11.93 -5.24 23.41
CA LEU A 219 13.33 -5.19 23.80
C LEU A 219 13.49 -4.33 25.06
N PHE A 220 14.11 -4.88 26.09
CA PHE A 220 14.46 -4.18 27.32
C PHE A 220 15.93 -3.79 27.27
N LEU A 221 16.21 -2.55 26.92
CA LEU A 221 17.55 -2.01 26.78
C LEU A 221 18.02 -1.37 28.09
N PRO A 222 19.35 -1.31 28.34
CA PRO A 222 19.89 -0.56 29.46
C PRO A 222 19.35 0.88 29.46
N PRO A 223 19.06 1.46 30.64
CA PRO A 223 18.48 2.81 30.74
C PRO A 223 19.43 3.93 30.28
N THR A 224 20.68 3.57 29.96
CA THR A 224 21.67 4.47 29.34
C THR A 224 21.48 4.63 27.82
N VAL A 225 20.69 3.77 27.18
CA VAL A 225 20.35 3.88 25.76
C VAL A 225 19.08 4.71 25.63
N THR A 226 19.16 5.80 24.88
CA THR A 226 17.98 6.64 24.57
C THR A 226 17.23 6.09 23.36
N CYS A 227 15.96 6.49 23.21
CA CYS A 227 15.14 6.16 22.04
C CYS A 227 15.84 6.61 20.75
N ASP A 228 16.29 7.87 20.69
CA ASP A 228 17.01 8.44 19.55
C ASP A 228 18.25 7.61 19.20
N ALA A 229 19.04 7.20 20.20
CA ALA A 229 20.26 6.42 19.96
C ALA A 229 19.96 5.00 19.47
N ALA A 230 18.84 4.41 19.91
CA ALA A 230 18.39 3.12 19.44
C ALA A 230 17.87 3.18 18.00
N GLU A 231 17.09 4.22 17.68
CA GLU A 231 16.57 4.45 16.33
C GLU A 231 17.70 4.78 15.34
N GLU A 232 18.67 5.62 15.72
CA GLU A 232 19.86 5.88 14.89
C GLU A 232 20.67 4.60 14.62
N ALA A 233 20.79 3.71 15.62
CA ALA A 233 21.45 2.43 15.44
C ALA A 233 20.69 1.52 14.47
N PHE A 234 19.35 1.45 14.60
CA PHE A 234 18.50 0.68 13.69
C PHE A 234 18.56 1.22 12.26
N ASN A 235 18.47 2.54 12.08
CA ASN A 235 18.54 3.17 10.75
C ASN A 235 19.90 3.00 10.08
N ARG A 236 21.00 2.96 10.86
CA ARG A 236 22.36 2.77 10.34
C ARG A 236 22.68 1.32 10.05
N ASP A 237 22.36 0.43 10.99
CA ASP A 237 22.86 -0.94 11.00
C ASP A 237 21.75 -1.98 10.71
N GLY A 238 20.48 -1.58 10.58
CA GLY A 238 19.32 -2.48 10.45
C GLY A 238 18.99 -3.29 11.70
N LEU A 239 19.77 -3.13 12.77
CA LEU A 239 19.66 -3.89 14.02
C LEU A 239 19.38 -2.95 15.19
N TRP A 240 18.46 -3.38 16.04
CA TRP A 240 18.31 -2.79 17.36
C TRP A 240 19.58 -3.00 18.19
N PRO A 241 19.94 -2.05 19.09
CA PRO A 241 21.01 -2.27 20.04
C PRO A 241 20.77 -3.53 20.88
N SER A 242 21.85 -4.09 21.43
CA SER A 242 21.75 -5.29 22.27
C SER A 242 20.88 -5.02 23.51
N ALA A 243 19.78 -5.75 23.62
CA ALA A 243 18.88 -5.71 24.76
C ALA A 243 19.35 -6.66 25.88
N ASP A 244 19.09 -6.28 27.13
CA ASP A 244 19.32 -7.15 28.30
C ASP A 244 18.30 -8.31 28.29
N PHE A 245 17.07 -8.02 27.85
CA PHE A 245 16.00 -9.00 27.69
C PHE A 245 15.18 -8.75 26.42
N VAL A 246 14.67 -9.83 25.84
CA VAL A 246 13.71 -9.79 24.73
C VAL A 246 12.49 -10.65 25.12
N ARG A 247 11.29 -10.13 24.88
CA ARG A 247 10.00 -10.80 25.13
C ARG A 247 9.04 -10.50 24.00
N ASN A 248 8.12 -11.41 23.70
CA ASN A 248 7.15 -11.22 22.63
C ASN A 248 5.75 -11.05 23.21
N ALA A 249 5.03 -10.04 22.72
CA ALA A 249 3.60 -9.89 22.88
C ALA A 249 2.89 -10.67 21.75
N THR A 250 1.79 -11.33 22.08
CA THR A 250 0.87 -11.89 21.09
C THR A 250 -0.20 -10.85 20.75
N VAL A 251 -0.55 -10.74 19.47
CA VAL A 251 -1.66 -9.91 19.02
C VAL A 251 -2.93 -10.76 18.94
N ASN A 252 -4.02 -10.25 19.49
CA ASN A 252 -5.32 -10.90 19.47
C ASN A 252 -6.01 -10.71 18.10
N ALA A 253 -7.04 -11.51 17.82
CA ALA A 253 -7.74 -11.45 16.54
C ALA A 253 -8.48 -10.12 16.28
N ASP A 254 -8.71 -9.32 17.32
CA ASP A 254 -9.30 -7.99 17.25
C ASP A 254 -8.27 -6.85 17.11
N GLY A 255 -6.98 -7.19 17.02
CA GLY A 255 -5.87 -6.22 16.92
C GLY A 255 -5.33 -5.74 18.27
N SER A 256 -5.97 -6.10 19.41
CA SER A 256 -5.43 -5.75 20.73
C SER A 256 -4.14 -6.53 21.04
N ILE A 257 -3.20 -5.87 21.71
CA ILE A 257 -1.89 -6.44 22.03
C ILE A 257 -1.88 -6.84 23.50
N ASN A 258 -1.51 -8.09 23.80
CA ASN A 258 -1.42 -8.55 25.19
C ASN A 258 -0.19 -7.96 25.91
N ASP A 259 -0.35 -7.62 27.17
CA ASP A 259 0.72 -7.05 28.00
C ASP A 259 1.95 -7.97 28.06
N VAL A 260 3.13 -7.34 28.04
CA VAL A 260 4.41 -8.04 28.19
C VAL A 260 4.92 -7.90 29.61
N ILE A 261 5.10 -9.02 30.28
CA ILE A 261 5.57 -9.07 31.66
C ILE A 261 7.00 -9.59 31.71
N LEU A 262 7.92 -8.75 32.22
CA LEU A 262 9.27 -9.14 32.63
C LEU A 262 9.27 -9.35 34.15
N PRO A 263 9.18 -10.61 34.65
CA PRO A 263 9.12 -10.87 36.08
C PRO A 263 10.50 -10.77 36.74
N SER A 264 10.49 -10.62 38.08
CA SER A 264 11.68 -10.72 38.94
C SER A 264 12.78 -9.70 38.61
N VAL A 265 12.41 -8.50 38.20
CA VAL A 265 13.32 -7.37 38.01
C VAL A 265 13.74 -6.84 39.37
N ALA A 266 15.05 -6.71 39.59
CA ALA A 266 15.60 -6.22 40.85
C ALA A 266 15.24 -4.76 41.11
N ASN A 267 15.07 -4.39 42.38
CA ASN A 267 14.87 -3.00 42.78
C ASN A 267 15.96 -2.06 42.24
N ASN A 268 15.56 -0.82 41.95
CA ASN A 268 16.36 0.24 41.35
C ASN A 268 16.83 -0.06 39.91
N THR A 269 16.21 -1.05 39.25
CA THR A 269 16.45 -1.34 37.83
C THR A 269 15.36 -0.70 36.98
N ALA A 270 15.76 0.05 35.96
CA ALA A 270 14.90 0.65 34.94
C ALA A 270 15.41 0.21 33.56
N TYR A 271 14.54 0.28 32.54
CA TYR A 271 14.88 -0.03 31.16
C TYR A 271 14.37 1.05 30.22
N THR A 272 15.06 1.24 29.11
CA THR A 272 14.47 1.82 27.90
C THR A 272 13.82 0.68 27.13
N ILE A 273 12.59 0.87 26.67
CA ILE A 273 11.81 -0.20 26.03
C ILE A 273 11.56 0.18 24.58
N ILE A 274 11.84 -0.76 23.68
CA ILE A 274 11.45 -0.69 22.28
C ILE A 274 10.40 -1.78 22.02
N GLY A 275 9.29 -1.40 21.42
CA GLY A 275 8.33 -2.33 20.83
C GLY A 275 8.50 -2.33 19.31
N SER A 276 8.84 -3.47 18.73
CA SER A 276 8.90 -3.67 17.28
C SER A 276 7.80 -4.63 16.86
N ALA A 277 6.78 -4.12 16.19
CA ALA A 277 5.67 -4.93 15.69
C ALA A 277 6.04 -5.62 14.38
N ILE A 278 5.72 -6.91 14.30
CA ILE A 278 6.10 -7.79 13.21
C ILE A 278 4.84 -8.33 12.52
N GLN A 279 4.88 -8.32 11.19
CA GLN A 279 3.95 -9.02 10.33
C GLN A 279 4.66 -10.19 9.63
N ASN A 280 4.04 -11.37 9.63
CA ASN A 280 4.51 -12.54 8.90
C ASN A 280 3.93 -12.52 7.48
N VAL A 281 4.79 -12.19 6.51
CA VAL A 281 4.45 -12.20 5.08
C VAL A 281 5.09 -13.43 4.43
N GLY A 282 4.31 -14.50 4.31
CA GLY A 282 4.78 -15.79 3.82
C GLY A 282 5.68 -16.49 4.86
N THR A 283 6.97 -16.60 4.59
CA THR A 283 7.97 -17.20 5.52
C THR A 283 8.89 -16.16 6.16
N ARG A 284 8.55 -14.87 6.05
CA ARG A 284 9.38 -13.74 6.49
C ARG A 284 8.64 -12.90 7.51
N GLU A 285 9.40 -12.45 8.50
CA GLU A 285 9.00 -11.46 9.50
C GLU A 285 9.40 -10.07 8.96
N VAL A 286 8.45 -9.14 8.91
CA VAL A 286 8.61 -7.76 8.43
C VAL A 286 8.28 -6.82 9.59
N SER A 287 9.14 -5.85 9.88
CA SER A 287 8.85 -4.87 10.93
C SER A 287 7.94 -3.78 10.37
N VAL A 288 6.71 -3.69 10.88
CA VAL A 288 5.64 -2.85 10.30
C VAL A 288 5.23 -1.68 11.18
N ALA A 289 5.55 -1.71 12.47
CA ALA A 289 5.36 -0.59 13.38
C ALA A 289 6.43 -0.62 14.48
N VAL A 290 6.71 0.55 15.06
CA VAL A 290 7.68 0.70 16.14
C VAL A 290 7.18 1.72 17.18
N GLY A 291 7.54 1.48 18.43
CA GLY A 291 7.37 2.44 19.52
C GLY A 291 8.56 2.39 20.45
N CYS A 292 8.85 3.51 21.10
CA CYS A 292 9.90 3.59 22.10
C CYS A 292 9.42 4.38 23.32
N SER A 293 9.85 3.92 24.50
CA SER A 293 9.70 4.65 25.75
C SER A 293 11.00 4.62 26.56
N GLU A 294 11.49 5.78 26.96
CA GLU A 294 12.72 5.97 27.72
C GLU A 294 12.47 6.71 29.05
N ASN A 295 13.48 6.75 29.92
CA ASN A 295 13.39 7.36 31.26
C ASN A 295 12.28 6.75 32.15
N ASN A 296 11.96 5.48 31.91
CA ASN A 296 10.92 4.78 32.65
C ASN A 296 11.27 4.63 34.14
N PRO A 297 10.27 4.57 35.03
CA PRO A 297 10.50 4.40 36.46
C PRO A 297 11.28 3.10 36.74
N PRO A 298 12.20 3.08 37.71
CA PRO A 298 12.76 1.83 38.16
C PRO A 298 11.76 1.05 39.02
N VAL A 299 11.91 -0.27 39.06
CA VAL A 299 11.22 -1.10 40.06
C VAL A 299 11.64 -0.66 41.45
N GLN A 300 10.68 -0.38 42.34
CA GLN A 300 10.97 0.05 43.71
C GLN A 300 10.16 -0.75 44.72
N ASN A 301 10.85 -1.22 45.76
CA ASN A 301 10.25 -1.85 46.93
C ASN A 301 9.28 -3.00 46.62
N GLY A 302 9.55 -3.82 45.58
CA GLY A 302 8.66 -4.95 45.22
C GLY A 302 7.35 -4.54 44.52
N VAL A 303 7.20 -3.26 44.16
CA VAL A 303 6.07 -2.74 43.38
C VAL A 303 6.40 -2.83 41.89
N SER A 304 5.48 -3.40 41.11
CA SER A 304 5.63 -3.51 39.66
C SER A 304 5.63 -2.14 38.99
N THR A 305 6.41 -1.98 37.93
CA THR A 305 6.38 -0.80 37.06
C THR A 305 5.55 -1.12 35.82
N VAL A 306 4.65 -0.21 35.44
CA VAL A 306 3.87 -0.27 34.21
C VAL A 306 4.39 0.81 33.26
N VAL A 307 4.60 0.45 31.99
CA VAL A 307 5.03 1.36 30.93
C VAL A 307 4.11 1.20 29.74
N GLU A 308 3.51 2.30 29.32
CA GLU A 308 2.70 2.37 28.10
C GLU A 308 3.58 2.76 26.92
N ILE A 309 3.42 2.09 25.78
CA ILE A 309 4.14 2.35 24.54
C ILE A 309 3.15 2.51 23.39
N GLU A 310 3.19 3.67 22.75
CA GLU A 310 2.46 3.93 21.50
C GLU A 310 3.28 3.40 20.32
N LEU A 311 2.67 2.56 19.50
CA LEU A 311 3.25 2.01 18.27
C LEU A 311 2.81 2.83 17.06
N PHE A 312 3.79 3.29 16.28
CA PHE A 312 3.59 4.01 15.03
C PHE A 312 3.95 3.13 13.83
N ASP A 313 3.09 3.12 12.82
CA ASP A 313 3.32 2.38 11.58
C ASP A 313 4.53 2.93 10.81
N TYR A 314 5.33 2.03 10.25
CA TYR A 314 6.31 2.41 9.24
C TYR A 314 5.59 2.76 7.93
N PHE A 315 5.96 3.89 7.34
CA PHE A 315 5.62 4.17 5.96
C PHE A 315 6.39 3.22 5.04
N PRO A 316 5.71 2.44 4.18
CA PRO A 316 6.39 1.59 3.23
C PRO A 316 7.33 2.39 2.34
N THR A 317 8.55 1.89 2.18
CA THR A 317 9.52 2.51 1.28
C THR A 317 9.04 2.44 -0.16
N ILE A 318 8.97 3.59 -0.83
CA ILE A 318 8.45 3.73 -2.19
C ILE A 318 9.51 4.22 -3.18
N ALA A 319 10.60 4.85 -2.71
CA ALA A 319 11.72 5.21 -3.58
C ALA A 319 12.27 3.96 -4.30
N GLY A 320 12.45 4.05 -5.62
CA GLY A 320 12.75 2.92 -6.50
C GLY A 320 12.43 3.23 -7.97
N THR A 321 12.70 2.27 -8.86
CA THR A 321 12.35 2.37 -10.28
C THR A 321 11.29 1.34 -10.62
N TYR A 322 10.12 1.80 -11.08
CA TYR A 322 9.00 0.98 -11.49
C TYR A 322 8.96 0.91 -13.01
N GLN A 323 8.91 -0.30 -13.59
CA GLN A 323 8.57 -0.48 -14.99
C GLN A 323 7.06 -0.48 -15.12
N VAL A 324 6.55 0.45 -15.92
CA VAL A 324 5.12 0.78 -15.96
C VAL A 324 4.60 0.58 -17.38
N THR A 325 3.42 -0.02 -17.48
CA THR A 325 2.65 -0.09 -18.72
C THR A 325 1.46 0.84 -18.59
N HIS A 326 1.42 1.86 -19.45
CA HIS A 326 0.31 2.78 -19.60
C HIS A 326 -0.58 2.33 -20.75
N ALA A 327 -1.88 2.56 -20.64
CA ALA A 327 -2.84 2.38 -21.72
C ALA A 327 -3.78 3.58 -21.75
N PHE A 328 -3.99 4.16 -22.93
CA PHE A 328 -4.82 5.34 -23.14
C PHE A 328 -5.84 5.07 -24.26
N ASP A 329 -7.04 5.65 -24.11
CA ASP A 329 -7.99 5.79 -25.21
C ASP A 329 -7.86 7.20 -25.80
N LEU A 330 -7.00 7.33 -26.81
CA LEU A 330 -6.76 8.60 -27.48
C LEU A 330 -7.98 9.07 -28.26
N ARG A 331 -8.85 8.16 -28.74
CA ARG A 331 -10.02 8.49 -29.56
C ARG A 331 -10.98 9.42 -28.83
N SER A 332 -11.16 9.20 -27.53
CA SER A 332 -12.08 9.95 -26.68
C SER A 332 -11.77 11.45 -26.58
N GLY A 333 -10.52 11.85 -26.78
CA GLY A 333 -10.06 13.23 -26.61
C GLY A 333 -9.44 13.87 -27.85
N LEU A 334 -9.58 13.26 -29.04
CA LEU A 334 -9.12 13.87 -30.29
C LEU A 334 -9.98 15.10 -30.65
N PRO A 335 -9.37 16.23 -31.02
CA PRO A 335 -10.09 17.38 -31.50
C PRO A 335 -10.57 17.13 -32.95
N PRO A 336 -11.40 18.03 -33.48
CA PRO A 336 -11.80 17.99 -34.90
C PRO A 336 -10.62 18.02 -35.90
N SER A 337 -9.54 18.75 -35.63
CA SER A 337 -8.39 18.87 -36.55
C SER A 337 -7.61 17.56 -36.73
N VAL A 338 -7.57 16.70 -35.71
CA VAL A 338 -6.95 15.37 -35.80
C VAL A 338 -7.87 14.38 -36.51
N ARG A 339 -9.19 14.58 -36.40
CA ARG A 339 -10.16 13.82 -37.18
C ARG A 339 -9.95 14.01 -38.68
N ASP A 340 -9.63 15.23 -39.12
CA ASP A 340 -9.33 15.50 -40.52
C ASP A 340 -8.10 14.71 -41.02
N VAL A 341 -7.09 14.49 -40.16
CA VAL A 341 -5.91 13.66 -40.47
C VAL A 341 -6.27 12.17 -40.50
N ILE A 342 -7.13 11.70 -39.60
CA ILE A 342 -7.62 10.31 -39.63
C ILE A 342 -8.49 10.06 -40.87
N ASP A 343 -9.33 11.02 -41.25
CA ASP A 343 -10.15 10.96 -42.46
C ASP A 343 -9.26 11.01 -43.72
N LEU A 344 -8.14 11.74 -43.69
CA LEU A 344 -7.13 11.75 -44.74
C LEU A 344 -6.41 10.38 -44.84
N ILE A 345 -6.05 9.76 -43.72
CA ILE A 345 -5.52 8.38 -43.70
C ILE A 345 -6.55 7.38 -44.25
N GLY A 346 -7.83 7.57 -43.93
CA GLY A 346 -8.92 6.82 -44.54
C GLY A 346 -8.99 7.01 -46.06
N THR A 347 -8.80 8.24 -46.52
CA THR A 347 -8.77 8.57 -47.97
C THR A 347 -7.59 7.89 -48.67
N LEU A 348 -6.40 7.85 -48.06
CA LEU A 348 -5.24 7.13 -48.59
C LEU A 348 -5.57 5.66 -48.86
N ALA A 349 -6.34 5.05 -47.96
CA ALA A 349 -6.72 3.66 -48.04
C ALA A 349 -7.87 3.39 -49.05
N GLU A 350 -8.77 4.37 -49.28
CA GLU A 350 -9.90 4.22 -50.20
C GLU A 350 -9.55 4.60 -51.65
N SER A 351 -8.73 5.63 -51.84
CA SER A 351 -8.18 6.03 -53.14
C SER A 351 -6.93 6.88 -52.90
N PRO A 352 -5.73 6.30 -53.08
CA PRO A 352 -4.49 7.03 -52.88
C PRO A 352 -4.35 8.19 -53.90
N ALA A 353 -4.98 8.10 -55.08
CA ALA A 353 -5.07 9.23 -56.01
C ALA A 353 -5.85 10.42 -55.43
N ARG A 354 -6.97 10.17 -54.74
CA ARG A 354 -7.74 11.21 -54.03
C ARG A 354 -7.01 11.72 -52.79
N PHE A 355 -6.21 10.88 -52.14
CA PHE A 355 -5.35 11.33 -51.05
C PHE A 355 -4.28 12.32 -51.55
N ILE A 356 -3.67 12.11 -52.72
CA ILE A 356 -2.67 13.02 -53.27
C ILE A 356 -3.33 14.31 -53.79
N LEU A 357 -4.33 14.18 -54.68
CA LEU A 357 -4.84 15.32 -55.46
C LEU A 357 -6.08 15.99 -54.86
N GLY A 358 -6.76 15.33 -53.93
CA GLY A 358 -8.09 15.71 -53.49
C GLY A 358 -9.17 15.41 -54.54
N CYS A 359 -10.42 15.68 -54.19
CA CYS A 359 -11.57 15.56 -55.07
C CYS A 359 -12.58 16.66 -54.71
N PRO A 360 -12.55 17.83 -55.36
CA PRO A 360 -13.46 18.93 -55.04
C PRO A 360 -14.94 18.54 -55.19
N ALA A 361 -15.77 18.90 -54.21
CA ALA A 361 -17.22 18.66 -54.24
C ALA A 361 -17.94 19.33 -55.43
N THR A 362 -17.26 20.23 -56.14
CA THR A 362 -17.75 20.92 -57.34
C THR A 362 -17.68 20.05 -58.60
N ILE A 363 -17.14 18.83 -58.52
CA ILE A 363 -16.94 17.93 -59.66
C ILE A 363 -17.86 16.71 -59.53
N ASP A 364 -18.63 16.42 -60.58
CA ASP A 364 -19.75 15.45 -60.56
C ASP A 364 -19.36 14.00 -60.20
N TYR A 365 -18.10 13.58 -60.44
CA TYR A 365 -17.61 12.24 -60.07
C TYR A 365 -16.97 12.18 -58.67
N CYS A 366 -16.85 13.32 -57.99
CA CYS A 366 -16.39 13.44 -56.60
C CYS A 366 -17.59 13.52 -55.66
N GLU A 367 -18.33 12.42 -55.46
CA GLU A 367 -19.48 12.41 -54.55
C GLU A 367 -19.07 12.80 -53.12
N GLY A 368 -19.59 13.91 -52.62
CA GLY A 368 -19.36 14.41 -51.25
C GLY A 368 -18.12 15.29 -51.06
N GLY A 369 -17.20 15.29 -52.03
CA GLY A 369 -15.92 15.99 -51.95
C GLY A 369 -14.96 15.33 -50.93
N THR A 370 -13.68 15.30 -51.26
CA THR A 370 -12.63 14.73 -50.40
C THR A 370 -11.42 15.66 -50.43
N ARG A 371 -10.83 15.95 -49.28
CA ARG A 371 -9.60 16.73 -49.19
C ARG A 371 -8.39 15.82 -49.41
N GLY A 372 -7.44 16.25 -50.22
CA GLY A 372 -6.15 15.57 -50.41
C GLY A 372 -4.97 16.45 -50.03
N LEU A 373 -3.76 15.90 -50.10
CA LEU A 373 -2.49 16.57 -49.82
C LEU A 373 -2.33 17.87 -50.60
N LEU A 374 -2.78 17.90 -51.85
CA LEU A 374 -2.77 19.10 -52.67
C LEU A 374 -3.64 20.23 -52.08
N ASP A 375 -4.78 19.91 -51.47
CA ASP A 375 -5.62 20.89 -50.79
C ASP A 375 -4.90 21.44 -49.55
N PHE A 376 -4.22 20.57 -48.79
CA PHE A 376 -3.41 20.98 -47.63
C PHE A 376 -2.24 21.89 -48.04
N LEU A 377 -1.54 21.54 -49.12
CA LEU A 377 -0.45 22.35 -49.69
C LEU A 377 -0.95 23.74 -50.08
N LEU A 378 -2.11 23.82 -50.73
CA LEU A 378 -2.71 25.08 -51.18
C LEU A 378 -3.25 25.94 -50.05
N ASP A 379 -3.73 25.33 -48.96
CA ASP A 379 -4.25 26.03 -47.79
C ASP A 379 -3.11 26.55 -46.89
N PHE A 380 -1.99 25.83 -46.78
CA PHE A 380 -0.91 26.13 -45.83
C PHE A 380 0.33 26.80 -46.48
N ALA A 381 0.78 26.27 -47.61
CA ALA A 381 1.93 26.79 -48.36
C ALA A 381 1.51 27.70 -49.54
N GLY A 382 0.22 27.95 -49.74
CA GLY A 382 -0.28 28.73 -50.88
C GLY A 382 0.39 30.11 -51.04
N ASP A 383 0.75 30.75 -49.93
CA ASP A 383 1.44 32.05 -49.93
C ASP A 383 2.94 31.94 -50.25
N SER A 384 3.62 30.84 -49.88
CA SER A 384 5.03 30.60 -50.20
C SER A 384 5.23 30.15 -51.64
N LEU A 385 4.23 29.43 -52.20
CA LEU A 385 4.21 28.95 -53.58
C LEU A 385 3.91 30.06 -54.61
N GLY A 386 3.37 31.22 -54.18
CA GLY A 386 3.11 32.36 -55.05
C GLY A 386 2.19 32.00 -56.24
N GLY A 387 2.52 32.48 -57.44
CA GLY A 387 1.69 32.26 -58.65
C GLY A 387 1.56 30.79 -59.08
N PHE A 388 2.36 29.90 -58.49
CA PHE A 388 2.25 28.46 -58.71
C PHE A 388 1.01 27.87 -57.99
N ALA A 389 0.64 28.40 -56.83
CA ALA A 389 -0.59 28.00 -56.12
C ALA A 389 -1.84 28.24 -56.97
N ASP A 390 -1.88 29.33 -57.73
CA ASP A 390 -2.99 29.61 -58.65
C ASP A 390 -3.04 28.60 -59.80
N THR A 391 -1.88 28.13 -60.28
CA THR A 391 -1.79 27.10 -61.33
C THR A 391 -2.31 25.75 -60.84
N LEU A 392 -2.00 25.39 -59.60
CA LEU A 392 -2.49 24.17 -58.95
C LEU A 392 -4.00 24.24 -58.66
N ARG A 393 -4.52 25.39 -58.21
CA ARG A 393 -5.97 25.61 -58.06
C ARG A 393 -6.69 25.52 -59.40
N ASP A 394 -6.11 26.10 -60.45
CA ASP A 394 -6.64 26.01 -61.81
C ASP A 394 -6.67 24.56 -62.30
N PHE A 395 -5.63 23.77 -62.00
CA PHE A 395 -5.59 22.33 -62.27
C PHE A 395 -6.71 21.57 -61.54
N GLN A 396 -6.88 21.75 -60.23
CA GLN A 396 -7.96 21.11 -59.46
C GLN A 396 -9.35 21.53 -59.94
N SER A 397 -9.52 22.78 -60.37
CA SER A 397 -10.80 23.28 -60.91
C SER A 397 -11.14 22.69 -62.29
N ASN A 398 -10.15 22.13 -62.99
CA ASN A 398 -10.34 21.52 -64.30
C ASN A 398 -10.69 20.04 -64.16
N GLY A 399 -11.98 19.74 -64.09
CA GLY A 399 -12.48 18.38 -63.91
C GLY A 399 -12.08 17.36 -64.99
N THR A 400 -11.62 17.77 -66.17
CA THR A 400 -11.11 16.82 -67.19
C THR A 400 -9.67 16.43 -66.92
N LEU A 401 -8.82 17.39 -66.56
CA LEU A 401 -7.41 17.14 -66.23
C LEU A 401 -7.29 16.39 -64.91
N LEU A 402 -8.09 16.78 -63.91
CA LEU A 402 -8.13 16.09 -62.63
C LEU A 402 -8.58 14.64 -62.79
N ALA A 403 -9.60 14.36 -63.62
CA ALA A 403 -10.06 13.00 -63.86
C ALA A 403 -8.96 12.12 -64.50
N LEU A 404 -8.22 12.68 -65.46
CA LEU A 404 -7.12 11.96 -66.12
C LEU A 404 -5.96 11.68 -65.16
N ALA A 405 -5.65 12.64 -64.28
CA ALA A 405 -4.62 12.47 -63.27
C ALA A 405 -5.02 11.46 -62.19
N LEU A 406 -6.28 11.46 -61.77
CA LEU A 406 -6.82 10.45 -60.85
C LEU A 406 -6.78 9.04 -61.46
N ASP A 407 -7.22 8.89 -62.70
CA ASP A 407 -7.18 7.61 -63.45
C ASP A 407 -5.74 7.09 -63.60
N PHE A 408 -4.79 7.97 -63.93
CA PHE A 408 -3.38 7.61 -64.03
C PHE A 408 -2.78 7.17 -62.69
N LEU A 409 -3.07 7.89 -61.61
CA LEU A 409 -2.57 7.54 -60.28
C LEU A 409 -3.21 6.22 -59.80
N ASP A 410 -4.52 6.06 -59.93
CA ASP A 410 -5.22 4.82 -59.56
C ASP A 410 -4.67 3.61 -60.35
N ASP A 411 -4.39 3.74 -61.65
CA ASP A 411 -3.73 2.71 -62.48
C ASP A 411 -2.30 2.38 -62.02
N THR A 412 -1.54 3.39 -61.59
CA THR A 412 -0.16 3.23 -61.09
C THR A 412 -0.16 2.50 -59.73
N LEU A 413 -1.19 2.74 -58.92
CA LEU A 413 -1.35 2.22 -57.57
C LEU A 413 -1.83 0.76 -57.51
N GLU A 414 -2.64 0.31 -58.46
CA GLU A 414 -3.14 -1.08 -58.51
C GLU A 414 -1.99 -2.11 -58.58
N GLY A 415 -0.79 -1.69 -59.01
CA GLY A 415 0.42 -2.51 -59.05
C GLY A 415 1.34 -2.42 -57.82
N LEU A 416 1.19 -1.41 -56.96
CA LEU A 416 2.10 -1.12 -55.84
C LEU A 416 1.55 -1.50 -54.47
N LEU A 417 0.23 -1.49 -54.32
CA LEU A 417 -0.43 -1.80 -53.05
C LEU A 417 -0.74 -3.31 -52.92
N PRO A 418 -0.56 -3.90 -51.73
CA PRO A 418 -1.02 -5.25 -51.44
C PRO A 418 -2.52 -5.40 -51.69
N GLN A 419 -2.94 -6.60 -52.09
CA GLN A 419 -4.33 -6.88 -52.44
C GLN A 419 -5.34 -6.64 -51.29
N TRP A 420 -4.88 -6.65 -50.04
CA TRP A 420 -5.71 -6.34 -48.86
C TRP A 420 -5.88 -4.84 -48.62
N ALA A 421 -5.02 -3.99 -49.20
CA ALA A 421 -5.01 -2.54 -48.96
C ALA A 421 -6.10 -1.79 -49.74
N VAL A 422 -6.79 -2.44 -50.68
CA VAL A 422 -7.88 -1.85 -51.49
C VAL A 422 -9.19 -1.68 -50.69
N ASP A 423 -9.31 -2.34 -49.53
CA ASP A 423 -10.47 -2.23 -48.64
C ASP A 423 -10.24 -1.16 -47.55
N GLY A 424 -10.33 0.12 -47.90
CA GLY A 424 -9.99 1.24 -47.00
C GLY A 424 -10.72 1.26 -45.65
N GLN A 425 -11.94 0.73 -45.57
CA GLN A 425 -12.69 0.59 -44.32
C GLN A 425 -11.99 -0.29 -43.27
N GLN A 426 -11.17 -1.26 -43.70
CA GLN A 426 -10.47 -2.17 -42.79
C GLN A 426 -9.19 -1.55 -42.21
N ILE A 427 -8.51 -0.70 -42.98
CA ILE A 427 -7.33 0.08 -42.53
C ILE A 427 -7.74 1.11 -41.47
N ILE A 428 -8.86 1.81 -41.70
CA ILE A 428 -9.43 2.74 -40.71
C ILE A 428 -9.76 1.99 -39.42
N GLY A 429 -10.27 0.77 -39.51
CA GLY A 429 -10.54 -0.08 -38.35
C GLY A 429 -9.30 -0.37 -37.49
N ASP A 430 -8.18 -0.72 -38.13
CA ASP A 430 -6.91 -0.97 -37.43
C ASP A 430 -6.34 0.32 -36.81
N VAL A 431 -6.38 1.46 -37.52
CA VAL A 431 -5.94 2.77 -36.99
C VAL A 431 -6.78 3.21 -35.79
N VAL A 432 -8.10 3.08 -35.87
CA VAL A 432 -9.00 3.39 -34.75
C VAL A 432 -8.73 2.46 -33.57
N SER A 433 -8.52 1.17 -33.82
CA SER A 433 -8.18 0.21 -32.75
C SER A 433 -6.84 0.55 -32.08
N MET A 434 -5.86 1.07 -32.81
CA MET A 434 -4.59 1.54 -32.22
C MET A 434 -4.76 2.76 -31.33
N LEU A 435 -5.65 3.68 -31.72
CA LEU A 435 -5.94 4.89 -30.93
C LEU A 435 -6.75 4.57 -29.67
N GLU A 436 -7.65 3.59 -29.73
CA GLU A 436 -8.43 3.12 -28.57
C GLU A 436 -7.59 2.29 -27.59
N ALA A 437 -6.58 1.56 -28.10
CA ALA A 437 -5.70 0.70 -27.31
C ALA A 437 -4.24 1.20 -27.37
N PHE A 438 -4.03 2.50 -27.16
CA PHE A 438 -2.70 3.10 -27.22
C PHE A 438 -1.88 2.71 -25.99
N VAL A 439 -0.89 1.83 -26.17
CA VAL A 439 -0.07 1.30 -25.07
C VAL A 439 1.32 1.95 -25.07
N VAL A 440 1.78 2.33 -23.89
CA VAL A 440 3.12 2.86 -23.68
C VAL A 440 3.82 2.08 -22.57
N GLU A 441 5.02 1.59 -22.84
CA GLU A 441 5.92 1.02 -21.86
C GLU A 441 6.92 2.09 -21.41
N GLY A 442 7.04 2.26 -20.10
CA GLY A 442 7.81 3.34 -19.50
C GLY A 442 8.36 2.99 -18.13
N SER A 443 8.89 4.00 -17.45
CA SER A 443 9.38 3.88 -16.09
C SER A 443 8.93 5.06 -15.23
N ILE A 444 8.50 4.77 -14.00
CA ILE A 444 8.31 5.76 -12.95
C ILE A 444 9.50 5.62 -11.99
N ILE A 445 10.23 6.70 -11.78
CA ILE A 445 11.43 6.73 -10.94
C ILE A 445 11.16 7.70 -9.80
N ILE A 446 11.31 7.20 -8.58
CA ILE A 446 11.17 7.94 -7.34
C ILE A 446 12.54 7.89 -6.66
N ASP A 447 13.28 9.00 -6.69
CA ASP A 447 14.69 9.01 -6.25
C ASP A 447 14.83 9.13 -4.72
N GLU A 448 13.84 9.73 -4.04
CA GLU A 448 13.86 9.95 -2.59
C GLU A 448 12.60 9.41 -1.90
N GLN A 449 12.73 9.04 -0.62
CA GLN A 449 11.55 8.67 0.20
C GLN A 449 10.67 9.89 0.47
N PRO A 450 9.37 9.70 0.70
CA PRO A 450 8.47 10.81 0.97
C PRO A 450 8.85 11.53 2.26
N VAL A 451 8.69 12.85 2.24
CA VAL A 451 8.77 13.67 3.44
C VAL A 451 7.48 13.47 4.22
N ILE A 452 7.61 13.09 5.49
CA ILE A 452 6.45 12.90 6.38
C ILE A 452 6.05 14.29 6.92
N ASP A 453 4.87 14.77 6.51
CA ASP A 453 4.22 15.95 7.08
C ASP A 453 3.21 15.52 8.15
N LEU A 454 3.41 16.02 9.36
CA LEU A 454 2.58 15.77 10.54
C LEU A 454 1.54 16.88 10.77
N ALA A 455 1.31 17.75 9.79
CA ALA A 455 0.25 18.76 9.87
C ALA A 455 -1.14 18.09 9.84
N SER A 456 -1.99 18.41 10.83
CA SER A 456 -3.40 18.03 10.99
C SER A 456 -3.76 16.71 11.70
N GLY A 457 -2.79 16.02 12.31
CA GLY A 457 -3.08 14.81 13.10
C GLY A 457 -3.26 13.52 12.29
N GLN A 458 -2.94 13.57 10.99
CA GLN A 458 -2.62 12.40 10.18
C GLN A 458 -1.23 12.59 9.57
N ALA A 459 -0.39 11.57 9.65
CA ALA A 459 0.89 11.57 8.97
C ALA A 459 0.64 11.38 7.46
N THR A 460 0.94 12.40 6.67
CA THR A 460 0.88 12.35 5.21
C THR A 460 2.30 12.27 4.66
N ALA A 461 2.55 11.38 3.70
CA ALA A 461 3.87 11.22 3.12
C ALA A 461 3.87 11.84 1.71
N VAL A 462 4.63 12.93 1.52
CA VAL A 462 4.63 13.73 0.30
C VAL A 462 5.91 13.50 -0.49
N LEU A 463 5.78 13.20 -1.78
CA LEU A 463 6.85 13.11 -2.76
C LEU A 463 6.95 14.43 -3.52
N LEU A 464 8.14 15.05 -3.50
CA LEU A 464 8.38 16.34 -4.13
C LEU A 464 8.67 16.20 -5.63
N PRO A 465 8.10 17.05 -6.51
CA PRO A 465 8.24 16.94 -7.96
C PRO A 465 9.68 16.86 -8.49
N GLU A 466 10.61 17.58 -7.87
CA GLU A 466 12.01 17.63 -8.26
C GLU A 466 12.76 16.28 -8.18
N ASN A 467 12.21 15.32 -7.43
CA ASN A 467 12.85 14.04 -7.13
C ASN A 467 12.18 12.84 -7.81
N ASN A 468 11.11 13.06 -8.59
CA ASN A 468 10.39 11.98 -9.24
C ASN A 468 10.13 12.30 -10.69
N ARG A 469 10.32 11.30 -11.54
CA ARG A 469 10.19 11.43 -12.98
C ARG A 469 9.47 10.24 -13.57
N GLN A 470 8.62 10.52 -14.54
CA GLN A 470 8.02 9.55 -15.41
C GLN A 470 8.70 9.63 -16.78
N LEU A 471 9.07 8.48 -17.32
CA LEU A 471 9.74 8.31 -18.60
C LEU A 471 8.94 7.35 -19.46
N TRP A 472 8.73 7.67 -20.73
CA TRP A 472 8.24 6.70 -21.71
C TRP A 472 9.44 6.14 -22.47
N ASN A 473 9.47 4.82 -22.65
CA ASN A 473 10.55 4.13 -23.35
C ASN A 473 10.10 3.74 -24.76
N ASP A 474 9.01 2.99 -24.84
CA ASP A 474 8.47 2.45 -26.09
C ASP A 474 6.96 2.67 -26.16
N ILE A 475 6.48 3.02 -27.36
CA ILE A 475 5.07 3.05 -27.71
C ILE A 475 4.78 1.76 -28.47
N VAL A 476 3.83 0.99 -27.99
CA VAL A 476 3.46 -0.32 -28.53
C VAL A 476 2.13 -0.20 -29.27
N LEU A 477 2.19 -0.38 -30.58
CA LEU A 477 1.05 -0.31 -31.49
C LEU A 477 0.76 -1.71 -32.04
N THR A 478 -0.51 -1.98 -32.31
CA THR A 478 -0.95 -3.28 -32.86
C THR A 478 -1.52 -3.10 -34.26
N TRP A 479 -0.88 -3.70 -35.26
CA TRP A 479 -1.27 -3.74 -36.67
C TRP A 479 -1.59 -5.16 -37.10
N SER A 480 -2.85 -5.48 -37.37
CA SER A 480 -3.25 -6.89 -37.61
C SER A 480 -3.01 -7.37 -39.04
N ARG A 481 -2.94 -6.45 -40.02
CA ARG A 481 -2.95 -6.79 -41.46
C ARG A 481 -1.58 -7.20 -41.99
N GLY A 482 -1.59 -8.17 -42.91
CA GLY A 482 -0.37 -8.78 -43.47
C GLY A 482 0.30 -9.74 -42.48
N CYS A 483 -0.35 -10.02 -41.35
CA CYS A 483 0.12 -10.91 -40.29
C CYS A 483 -0.78 -12.13 -40.11
N GLU A 484 -1.69 -12.40 -41.04
CA GLU A 484 -2.57 -13.57 -40.97
C GLU A 484 -1.75 -14.87 -40.95
N GLY A 485 -1.89 -15.65 -39.87
CA GLY A 485 -1.14 -16.89 -39.68
C GLY A 485 0.33 -16.71 -39.29
N GLN A 486 0.77 -15.48 -39.00
CA GLN A 486 2.10 -15.15 -38.49
C GLN A 486 2.13 -15.12 -36.95
N PRO A 487 3.32 -15.15 -36.32
CA PRO A 487 3.45 -14.96 -34.87
C PRO A 487 2.93 -13.60 -34.41
N ALA A 488 2.52 -13.48 -33.15
CA ALA A 488 2.00 -12.24 -32.57
C ALA A 488 2.98 -11.06 -32.68
N SER A 489 4.29 -11.31 -32.76
CA SER A 489 5.30 -10.28 -32.99
C SER A 489 5.20 -9.61 -34.36
N CYS A 490 4.47 -10.18 -35.33
CA CYS A 490 4.21 -9.54 -36.62
C CYS A 490 3.28 -8.35 -36.47
N SER A 491 2.28 -8.46 -35.59
CA SER A 491 1.29 -7.41 -35.38
C SER A 491 1.75 -6.32 -34.42
N GLU A 492 2.73 -6.58 -33.57
CA GLU A 492 3.26 -5.56 -32.67
C GLU A 492 4.30 -4.70 -33.37
N VAL A 493 4.11 -3.38 -33.31
CA VAL A 493 5.07 -2.38 -33.80
C VAL A 493 5.47 -1.50 -32.63
N ARG A 494 6.79 -1.33 -32.45
CA ARG A 494 7.36 -0.54 -31.35
C ARG A 494 8.01 0.72 -31.92
N ILE A 495 7.55 1.87 -31.45
CA ILE A 495 8.12 3.18 -31.75
C ILE A 495 8.85 3.64 -30.49
N ARG A 496 10.10 4.09 -30.61
CA ARG A 496 10.85 4.54 -29.42
C ARG A 496 10.37 5.93 -29.04
N SER A 497 10.38 6.25 -27.76
CA SER A 497 9.93 7.56 -27.27
C SER A 497 10.73 8.74 -27.84
N PHE A 498 12.01 8.53 -28.18
CA PHE A 498 12.85 9.53 -28.86
C PHE A 498 12.37 9.89 -30.26
N ASP A 499 11.62 9.00 -30.92
CA ASP A 499 11.07 9.26 -32.25
C ASP A 499 9.80 10.16 -32.16
N VAL A 500 9.26 10.38 -30.95
CA VAL A 500 8.02 11.15 -30.73
C VAL A 500 8.13 12.29 -29.72
N GLY A 501 9.23 12.36 -28.96
CA GLY A 501 9.46 13.43 -28.01
C GLY A 501 10.11 14.65 -28.65
N GLU A 502 10.11 15.75 -27.90
CA GLU A 502 10.62 17.02 -28.35
C GLU A 502 12.12 16.99 -28.70
N ASN A 503 12.47 17.51 -29.88
CA ASN A 503 13.84 17.60 -30.38
C ASN A 503 14.61 16.26 -30.36
N GLY A 504 13.90 15.14 -30.54
CA GLY A 504 14.49 13.80 -30.51
C GLY A 504 14.85 13.31 -29.11
N SER A 505 14.25 13.88 -28.06
CA SER A 505 14.40 13.45 -26.66
C SER A 505 13.32 12.42 -26.29
N ALA A 506 13.56 11.61 -25.26
CA ALA A 506 12.52 10.75 -24.72
C ALA A 506 11.38 11.59 -24.12
N VAL A 507 10.16 11.07 -24.17
CA VAL A 507 9.01 11.70 -23.49
C VAL A 507 9.18 11.53 -21.98
N PHE A 508 9.17 12.64 -21.24
CA PHE A 508 9.33 12.64 -19.80
C PHE A 508 8.52 13.74 -19.10
N GLY A 509 8.31 13.59 -17.80
CA GLY A 509 7.79 14.64 -16.92
C GLY A 509 8.11 14.39 -15.46
N ASN A 510 8.20 15.48 -14.70
CA ASN A 510 8.45 15.43 -13.27
C ASN A 510 7.12 15.53 -12.50
N PHE A 511 6.97 14.77 -11.42
CA PHE A 511 5.67 14.67 -10.73
C PHE A 511 5.79 14.71 -9.22
N GLY A 512 4.88 15.44 -8.58
CA GLY A 512 4.61 15.31 -7.15
C GLY A 512 3.63 14.19 -6.89
N ALA A 513 3.62 13.66 -5.69
CA ALA A 513 2.62 12.69 -5.27
C ALA A 513 2.42 12.71 -3.75
N THR A 514 1.26 12.24 -3.30
CA THR A 514 0.95 12.10 -1.88
C THR A 514 0.54 10.67 -1.58
N MET A 515 1.19 10.05 -0.61
CA MET A 515 0.76 8.76 -0.06
C MET A 515 -0.39 8.96 0.92
N ILE A 516 -1.44 8.16 0.73
CA ILE A 516 -2.59 8.10 1.62
C ILE A 516 -2.48 6.79 2.39
N GLY A 517 -2.02 6.90 3.64
CA GLY A 517 -1.68 5.73 4.46
C GLY A 517 -0.55 4.89 3.85
N ALA A 518 -0.63 3.57 4.02
CA ALA A 518 0.38 2.62 3.54
C ALA A 518 0.01 1.93 2.20
N THR A 519 -1.14 2.26 1.60
CA THR A 519 -1.76 1.45 0.53
C THR A 519 -2.22 2.23 -0.70
N ALA A 520 -2.12 3.56 -0.70
CA ALA A 520 -2.57 4.37 -1.83
C ALA A 520 -1.61 5.53 -2.14
N LEU A 521 -1.50 5.86 -3.43
CA LEU A 521 -0.65 6.93 -3.97
C LEU A 521 -1.48 7.83 -4.90
N GLU A 522 -1.61 9.10 -4.54
CA GLU A 522 -2.19 10.13 -5.40
C GLU A 522 -1.06 10.84 -6.15
N ILE A 523 -1.04 10.77 -7.47
CA ILE A 523 -0.02 11.41 -8.32
C ILE A 523 -0.57 12.73 -8.83
N ASP A 524 0.15 13.82 -8.54
CA ASP A 524 -0.23 15.16 -8.96
C ASP A 524 -0.21 15.28 -10.49
N LYS A 525 -1.15 16.06 -11.01
CA LYS A 525 -1.26 16.30 -12.46
C LYS A 525 -0.07 17.10 -12.98
N HIS A 526 0.77 16.46 -13.78
CA HIS A 526 2.03 17.00 -14.29
C HIS A 526 2.15 16.88 -15.83
N PRO A 527 2.93 17.75 -16.48
CA PRO A 527 3.12 17.73 -17.93
C PRO A 527 4.12 16.66 -18.39
N LEU A 528 3.94 16.15 -19.60
CA LEU A 528 4.90 15.33 -20.34
C LEU A 528 5.33 16.03 -21.65
N THR A 529 6.59 15.83 -22.05
CA THR A 529 7.20 16.40 -23.27
C THR A 529 6.78 15.71 -24.59
N LEU A 530 5.56 15.13 -24.64
CA LEU A 530 5.04 14.45 -25.82
C LEU A 530 4.69 15.45 -26.93
N GLN A 531 5.22 15.25 -28.14
CA GLN A 531 4.82 15.99 -29.32
C GLN A 531 3.88 15.15 -30.18
N TYR A 532 2.60 15.55 -30.22
CA TYR A 532 1.56 14.79 -30.92
C TYR A 532 1.78 14.74 -32.43
N GLY A 533 2.32 15.82 -33.02
CA GLY A 533 2.74 15.84 -34.41
C GLY A 533 3.74 14.73 -34.73
N ASN A 534 4.82 14.64 -33.96
CA ASN A 534 5.82 13.57 -34.12
C ASN A 534 5.22 12.18 -33.88
N LEU A 535 4.26 12.04 -32.96
CA LEU A 535 3.56 10.77 -32.75
C LEU A 535 2.78 10.34 -34.01
N ILE A 536 1.97 11.23 -34.59
CA ILE A 536 1.23 10.93 -35.82
C ILE A 536 2.21 10.61 -36.96
N LEU A 537 3.24 11.43 -37.13
CA LEU A 537 4.22 11.23 -38.19
C LEU A 537 4.93 9.89 -38.04
N ALA A 538 5.34 9.54 -36.82
CA ALA A 538 5.94 8.24 -36.54
C ALA A 538 4.98 7.08 -36.82
N VAL A 539 3.69 7.21 -36.51
CA VAL A 539 2.67 6.21 -36.87
C VAL A 539 2.57 6.06 -38.39
N ILE A 540 2.50 7.18 -39.13
CA ILE A 540 2.41 7.16 -40.59
C ILE A 540 3.67 6.54 -41.19
N GLU A 541 4.84 7.08 -40.89
CA GLU A 541 6.10 6.72 -41.53
C GLU A 541 6.65 5.36 -41.08
N LYS A 542 6.44 4.96 -39.81
CA LYS A 542 7.00 3.71 -39.26
C LYS A 542 6.01 2.55 -39.21
N VAL A 543 4.70 2.82 -39.25
CA VAL A 543 3.68 1.77 -39.22
C VAL A 543 2.91 1.71 -40.53
N LEU A 544 2.26 2.81 -40.92
CA LEU A 544 1.31 2.78 -42.03
C LEU A 544 2.00 2.58 -43.39
N LEU A 545 2.95 3.45 -43.74
CA LEU A 545 3.62 3.42 -45.06
C LEU A 545 4.36 2.10 -45.32
N PRO A 546 5.19 1.57 -44.41
CA PRO A 546 5.91 0.33 -44.67
C PRO A 546 4.98 -0.88 -44.86
N ARG A 547 3.75 -0.82 -44.33
CA ARG A 547 2.75 -1.88 -44.47
C ARG A 547 1.92 -1.72 -45.73
N LEU A 548 1.50 -0.50 -46.05
CA LEU A 548 0.78 -0.21 -47.29
C LEU A 548 1.63 -0.47 -48.53
N PHE A 549 2.94 -0.32 -48.44
CA PHE A 549 3.87 -0.50 -49.55
C PHE A 549 4.81 -1.69 -49.37
N ALA A 550 4.37 -2.72 -48.65
CA ALA A 550 5.20 -3.90 -48.38
C ALA A 550 5.66 -4.64 -49.66
N ASP A 551 4.90 -4.53 -50.75
CA ASP A 551 5.19 -5.14 -52.05
C ASP A 551 5.99 -4.20 -52.99
N ALA A 552 6.30 -2.99 -52.56
CA ALA A 552 7.06 -2.02 -53.35
C ALA A 552 8.52 -2.48 -53.58
N PRO A 553 9.13 -2.13 -54.71
CA PRO A 553 10.50 -2.54 -55.05
C PRO A 553 11.55 -1.92 -54.13
N THR A 554 11.24 -0.79 -53.50
CA THR A 554 12.06 -0.13 -52.47
C THR A 554 11.25 0.05 -51.19
N PRO A 555 11.87 -0.03 -49.99
CA PRO A 555 11.16 0.23 -48.75
C PRO A 555 10.67 1.68 -48.69
N ILE A 556 9.36 1.86 -48.50
CA ILE A 556 8.73 3.17 -48.32
C ILE A 556 8.45 3.38 -46.84
N ASP A 557 9.30 4.16 -46.18
CA ASP A 557 9.27 4.44 -44.74
C ASP A 557 9.29 5.94 -44.40
N SER A 558 8.96 6.77 -45.38
CA SER A 558 8.86 8.24 -45.30
C SER A 558 7.86 8.76 -46.34
N LEU A 559 7.29 9.93 -46.09
CA LEU A 559 6.36 10.57 -47.02
C LEU A 559 7.04 10.92 -48.36
N GLU A 560 8.33 11.30 -48.37
CA GLU A 560 9.09 11.57 -49.61
C GLU A 560 9.26 10.31 -50.43
N ALA A 561 9.63 9.19 -49.79
CA ALA A 561 9.78 7.92 -50.49
C ALA A 561 8.44 7.48 -51.11
N MET A 562 7.33 7.72 -50.40
CA MET A 562 6.00 7.44 -50.92
C MET A 562 5.69 8.33 -52.12
N LEU A 563 5.82 9.65 -52.00
CA LEU A 563 5.53 10.59 -53.10
C LEU A 563 6.45 10.38 -54.31
N GLY A 564 7.71 10.02 -54.07
CA GLY A 564 8.69 9.69 -55.11
C GLY A 564 8.34 8.42 -55.89
N GLU A 565 7.81 7.39 -55.23
CA GLU A 565 7.38 6.15 -55.91
C GLU A 565 6.00 6.32 -56.56
N LEU A 566 5.08 7.04 -55.92
CA LEU A 566 3.70 7.17 -56.40
C LEU A 566 3.54 8.11 -57.58
N ILE A 567 4.40 9.12 -57.70
CA ILE A 567 4.22 10.18 -58.68
C ILE A 567 5.35 10.12 -59.73
N ASP A 568 5.06 9.52 -60.88
CA ASP A 568 5.92 9.60 -62.06
C ASP A 568 5.61 10.90 -62.84
N CYS A 569 6.39 11.95 -62.58
CA CYS A 569 6.16 13.27 -63.18
C CYS A 569 6.28 13.27 -64.71
N GLU A 570 7.21 12.50 -65.27
CA GLU A 570 7.37 12.39 -66.73
C GLU A 570 6.24 11.55 -67.33
N GLY A 571 5.87 10.45 -66.68
CA GLY A 571 4.75 9.59 -67.10
C GLY A 571 3.39 10.28 -67.04
N LEU A 572 3.14 11.10 -66.01
CA LEU A 572 1.94 11.92 -65.89
C LEU A 572 1.91 12.99 -66.98
N ALA A 573 3.03 13.66 -67.25
CA ALA A 573 3.12 14.68 -68.29
C ALA A 573 2.91 14.10 -69.70
N ASP A 574 3.44 12.89 -69.98
CA ASP A 574 3.28 12.15 -71.23
C ASP A 574 1.82 11.78 -71.54
N LYS A 575 0.97 11.63 -70.51
CA LYS A 575 -0.46 11.35 -70.67
C LYS A 575 -1.26 12.59 -71.08
N VAL A 576 -0.79 13.78 -70.71
CA VAL A 576 -1.51 15.05 -70.90
C VAL A 576 -1.01 15.82 -72.13
N SER A 577 0.28 15.77 -72.44
CA SER A 577 0.90 16.55 -73.53
C SER A 577 2.16 15.87 -74.07
N ASN A 578 2.65 16.26 -75.25
CA ASN A 578 3.89 15.68 -75.78
C ASN A 578 5.14 16.32 -75.15
N PRO A 579 6.25 15.56 -75.02
CA PRO A 579 7.53 16.09 -74.58
C PRO A 579 7.96 17.35 -75.34
N GLY A 580 8.24 18.42 -74.60
CA GLY A 580 8.66 19.71 -75.15
C GLY A 580 7.55 20.75 -75.34
N ASP A 581 6.28 20.39 -75.15
CA ASP A 581 5.18 21.35 -75.08
C ASP A 581 5.28 22.22 -73.81
N THR A 582 4.76 23.45 -73.85
CA THR A 582 4.73 24.32 -72.66
C THR A 582 3.90 23.73 -71.52
N MET A 583 2.84 22.98 -71.87
CA MET A 583 2.01 22.28 -70.89
C MET A 583 2.76 21.08 -70.28
N TYR A 584 3.53 20.34 -71.08
CA TYR A 584 4.36 19.24 -70.59
C TYR A 584 5.34 19.72 -69.51
N ASN A 585 6.13 20.76 -69.81
CA ASN A 585 7.11 21.29 -68.86
C ASN A 585 6.45 21.90 -67.63
N ALA A 586 5.26 22.50 -67.77
CA ALA A 586 4.51 23.02 -66.64
C ALA A 586 4.00 21.91 -65.71
N ILE A 587 3.57 20.77 -66.26
CA ILE A 587 3.11 19.62 -65.47
C ILE A 587 4.28 18.93 -64.76
N VAL A 588 5.41 18.73 -65.46
CA VAL A 588 6.63 18.16 -64.83
C VAL A 588 7.10 19.04 -63.68
N GLN A 589 7.23 20.36 -63.91
CA GLN A 589 7.64 21.28 -62.84
C GLN A 589 6.61 21.32 -61.70
N ALA A 590 5.32 21.26 -62.02
CA ALA A 590 4.30 21.27 -60.99
C ALA A 590 4.33 20.02 -60.10
N CYS A 591 4.61 18.89 -60.73
CA CYS A 591 4.74 17.60 -60.10
C CYS A 591 6.01 17.48 -59.26
N GLU A 592 7.16 17.95 -59.75
CA GLU A 592 8.41 17.99 -58.99
C GLU A 592 8.29 18.88 -57.75
N VAL A 593 7.66 20.07 -57.89
CA VAL A 593 7.38 20.95 -56.74
C VAL A 593 6.42 20.28 -55.75
N LEU A 594 5.43 19.52 -56.23
CA LEU A 594 4.55 18.75 -55.35
C LEU A 594 5.33 17.66 -54.60
N GLN A 595 6.26 16.95 -55.25
CA GLN A 595 7.08 15.94 -54.58
C GLN A 595 8.02 16.55 -53.54
N ASP A 596 8.68 17.65 -53.88
CA ASP A 596 9.66 18.31 -53.01
C ASP A 596 8.99 19.05 -51.84
N GLU A 597 7.92 19.81 -52.09
CA GLU A 597 7.30 20.68 -51.09
C GLU A 597 6.17 20.00 -50.30
N ALA A 598 5.48 18.98 -50.83
CA ALA A 598 4.34 18.40 -50.12
C ALA A 598 4.76 17.61 -48.89
N ALA A 599 5.90 16.92 -48.94
CA ALA A 599 6.37 16.16 -47.79
C ALA A 599 6.82 17.09 -46.65
N ASP A 600 7.57 18.14 -46.98
CA ASP A 600 7.96 19.20 -46.04
C ASP A 600 6.74 19.97 -45.53
N THR A 601 5.76 20.30 -46.38
CA THR A 601 4.52 20.98 -45.96
C THR A 601 3.66 20.11 -45.05
N VAL A 602 3.57 18.79 -45.28
CA VAL A 602 2.86 17.88 -44.38
C VAL A 602 3.58 17.81 -43.03
N ARG A 603 4.91 17.75 -43.04
CA ARG A 603 5.68 17.79 -41.79
C ARG A 603 5.53 19.12 -41.09
N ASP A 604 5.61 20.25 -41.78
CA ASP A 604 5.41 21.58 -41.22
C ASP A 604 3.99 21.74 -40.71
N TYR A 605 2.96 21.26 -41.40
CA TYR A 605 1.59 21.25 -40.88
C TYR A 605 1.47 20.40 -39.61
N VAL A 606 2.04 19.19 -39.61
CA VAL A 606 2.05 18.30 -38.45
C VAL A 606 2.88 18.90 -37.30
N ASN A 607 3.94 19.64 -37.60
CA ASN A 607 4.86 20.23 -36.64
C ASN A 607 4.50 21.66 -36.20
N ASP A 608 3.65 22.37 -36.92
CA ASP A 608 3.26 23.76 -36.62
C ASP A 608 1.77 23.87 -36.27
N SER A 609 0.92 22.99 -36.82
CA SER A 609 -0.53 22.98 -36.58
C SER A 609 -0.97 21.90 -35.59
N LEU A 610 -0.15 20.86 -35.38
CA LEU A 610 -0.38 19.82 -34.35
C LEU A 610 0.68 19.82 -33.24
N VAL A 611 1.63 20.76 -33.27
CA VAL A 611 2.42 21.11 -32.09
C VAL A 611 1.61 22.06 -31.26
N ALA A 612 1.42 21.66 -30.01
CA ALA A 612 0.70 22.51 -29.09
C ALA A 612 1.66 23.55 -28.51
N ASP A 613 1.20 24.80 -28.45
CA ASP A 613 2.02 26.02 -28.24
C ASP A 613 2.71 26.13 -26.85
N SER A 614 2.75 25.08 -26.03
CA SER A 614 3.25 25.17 -24.65
C SER A 614 3.92 23.90 -24.13
N GLU A 615 4.71 24.03 -23.06
CA GLU A 615 5.27 22.88 -22.32
C GLU A 615 4.19 22.08 -21.52
N ASP A 616 2.92 22.50 -21.53
CA ASP A 616 1.82 21.95 -20.71
C ASP A 616 0.73 21.24 -21.53
N ASN A 617 1.09 20.72 -22.71
CA ASN A 617 0.12 20.21 -23.69
C ASN A 617 -0.49 18.88 -23.31
N PHE A 618 0.31 17.95 -22.80
CA PHE A 618 -0.16 16.65 -22.34
C PHE A 618 0.12 16.49 -20.87
N ARG A 619 -0.93 16.43 -20.06
CA ARG A 619 -0.81 16.31 -18.61
C ARG A 619 -1.44 15.03 -18.13
N ILE A 620 -0.85 14.40 -17.14
CA ILE A 620 -1.39 13.20 -16.52
C ILE A 620 -1.28 13.31 -15.00
N GLY A 621 -2.27 12.78 -14.31
CA GLY A 621 -2.32 12.65 -12.85
C GLY A 621 -3.36 11.60 -12.47
N THR A 622 -3.33 11.09 -11.24
CA THR A 622 -4.45 10.26 -10.77
C THR A 622 -5.70 11.14 -10.64
N PRO A 623 -6.90 10.64 -10.94
CA PRO A 623 -8.13 11.40 -10.76
C PRO A 623 -8.30 11.82 -9.30
N ALA A 624 -8.82 13.02 -9.07
CA ALA A 624 -9.00 13.54 -7.72
C ALA A 624 -9.91 12.62 -6.87
N GLY A 625 -9.41 12.17 -5.72
CA GLY A 625 -10.13 11.25 -4.83
C GLY A 625 -10.15 9.78 -5.27
N GLU A 626 -9.46 9.43 -6.36
CA GLU A 626 -9.26 8.05 -6.82
C GLU A 626 -7.76 7.72 -6.89
N PRO A 627 -7.07 7.64 -5.72
CA PRO A 627 -5.64 7.35 -5.69
C PRO A 627 -5.33 5.95 -6.22
N CYS A 628 -4.12 5.79 -6.74
CA CYS A 628 -3.60 4.51 -7.20
C CYS A 628 -3.36 3.57 -6.01
N GLU A 629 -3.95 2.37 -6.03
CA GLU A 629 -3.61 1.34 -5.05
C GLU A 629 -2.17 0.85 -5.26
N ILE A 630 -1.40 0.78 -4.18
CA ILE A 630 -0.01 0.32 -4.18
C ILE A 630 0.11 -0.93 -3.31
N TYR A 631 0.94 -1.88 -3.75
CA TYR A 631 1.03 -3.18 -3.11
C TYR A 631 2.45 -3.51 -2.68
N GLN A 632 2.55 -4.05 -1.47
CA GLN A 632 3.73 -4.72 -0.97
C GLN A 632 3.87 -6.11 -1.59
N PRO A 633 5.07 -6.71 -1.62
CA PRO A 633 5.22 -8.05 -2.19
C PRO A 633 4.50 -9.10 -1.35
N ALA A 634 3.86 -10.07 -2.00
CA ALA A 634 3.22 -11.21 -1.32
C ALA A 634 4.23 -12.12 -0.60
N VAL A 635 5.49 -12.10 -1.04
CA VAL A 635 6.62 -12.77 -0.40
C VAL A 635 7.82 -11.83 -0.50
N TYR A 636 8.41 -11.50 0.64
CA TYR A 636 9.64 -10.70 0.66
C TYR A 636 10.79 -11.53 0.08
N PRO A 637 11.58 -10.99 -0.88
CA PRO A 637 12.73 -11.69 -1.43
C PRO A 637 13.65 -12.19 -0.31
N PRO A 638 14.29 -13.36 -0.45
CA PRO A 638 15.36 -13.72 0.48
C PRO A 638 16.36 -12.58 0.42
N GLY A 639 16.53 -11.87 1.54
CA GLY A 639 17.14 -10.55 1.55
C GLY A 639 18.39 -10.46 0.67
N SER A 640 18.63 -9.27 0.12
CA SER A 640 19.91 -8.86 -0.48
C SER A 640 21.05 -8.83 0.57
N SER A 641 21.10 -9.84 1.45
CA SER A 641 22.03 -10.05 2.53
C SER A 641 23.38 -10.46 1.96
N ALA A 642 24.08 -9.48 1.39
CA ALA A 642 25.54 -9.37 1.29
C ALA A 642 25.95 -8.07 0.58
N SER A 643 25.10 -7.51 -0.29
CA SER A 643 25.44 -6.32 -1.09
C SER A 643 24.81 -5.02 -0.62
N SER A 644 23.72 -5.06 0.17
CA SER A 644 23.01 -3.86 0.66
C SER A 644 23.28 -3.50 2.13
N GLY A 645 23.93 -4.37 2.91
CA GLY A 645 24.40 -4.04 4.26
C GLY A 645 23.34 -3.98 5.36
N TRP A 646 22.13 -4.52 5.16
CA TRP A 646 21.08 -4.59 6.21
C TRP A 646 21.05 -5.96 6.92
N PRO A 647 21.69 -6.12 8.09
CA PRO A 647 21.32 -7.16 9.04
C PRO A 647 20.04 -6.71 9.78
N GLY A 648 18.92 -7.43 9.67
CA GLY A 648 17.66 -7.05 10.34
C GLY A 648 16.38 -7.60 9.68
N TYR A 649 15.22 -7.35 10.30
CA TYR A 649 13.91 -7.57 9.66
C TYR A 649 13.72 -6.54 8.53
N PRO A 650 13.31 -6.94 7.32
CA PRO A 650 13.01 -5.97 6.26
C PRO A 650 11.91 -5.01 6.71
N LEU A 651 12.06 -3.74 6.36
CA LEU A 651 10.98 -2.75 6.43
C LEU A 651 10.03 -2.94 5.25
N PRO A 652 8.75 -2.52 5.38
CA PRO A 652 7.80 -2.60 4.29
C PRO A 652 8.29 -1.80 3.08
N PHE A 653 8.04 -2.33 1.88
CA PHE A 653 8.31 -1.60 0.64
C PHE A 653 7.24 -1.86 -0.41
N ILE A 654 7.07 -0.90 -1.31
CA ILE A 654 6.11 -0.99 -2.41
C ILE A 654 6.73 -1.73 -3.58
N GLN A 655 6.18 -2.89 -3.92
CA GLN A 655 6.59 -3.72 -5.04
C GLN A 655 5.84 -3.34 -6.33
N THR A 656 4.57 -2.99 -6.25
CA THR A 656 3.77 -2.68 -7.44
C THR A 656 2.90 -1.43 -7.27
N LEU A 657 2.71 -0.71 -8.37
CA LEU A 657 1.73 0.36 -8.53
C LEU A 657 0.58 -0.22 -9.33
N GLY A 658 -0.57 -0.47 -8.71
CA GLY A 658 -1.64 -1.26 -9.33
C GLY A 658 -1.24 -2.72 -9.60
N THR A 659 -2.11 -3.44 -10.28
CA THR A 659 -1.85 -4.77 -10.86
C THR A 659 -2.43 -4.85 -12.28
N PRO A 660 -2.09 -5.87 -13.08
CA PRO A 660 -2.71 -6.06 -14.39
C PRO A 660 -4.25 -6.14 -14.34
N GLU A 661 -4.81 -6.69 -13.27
CA GLU A 661 -6.26 -6.81 -13.04
C GLU A 661 -6.88 -5.58 -12.37
N LEU A 662 -6.13 -4.87 -11.52
CA LEU A 662 -6.53 -3.68 -10.79
C LEU A 662 -5.61 -2.52 -11.17
N ARG A 663 -5.79 -2.03 -12.39
CA ARG A 663 -4.97 -0.92 -12.91
C ARG A 663 -5.35 0.39 -12.23
N CYS A 664 -4.34 1.19 -11.95
CA CYS A 664 -4.53 2.57 -11.52
C CYS A 664 -5.04 3.42 -12.68
N LYS A 665 -5.87 4.41 -12.39
CA LYS A 665 -6.43 5.30 -13.41
C LYS A 665 -5.54 6.51 -13.64
N TRP A 666 -5.51 6.98 -14.87
CA TRP A 666 -5.03 8.30 -15.24
C TRP A 666 -6.22 9.19 -15.58
N GLU A 667 -6.18 10.42 -15.10
CA GLU A 667 -6.88 11.54 -15.70
C GLU A 667 -5.86 12.26 -16.59
N ALA A 668 -5.93 11.99 -17.89
CA ALA A 668 -5.07 12.63 -18.87
C ALA A 668 -5.80 13.84 -19.48
N GLU A 669 -5.11 14.98 -19.57
CA GLU A 669 -5.59 16.17 -20.25
C GLU A 669 -4.71 16.47 -21.44
N PHE A 670 -5.35 16.87 -22.53
CA PHE A 670 -4.66 17.30 -23.72
C PHE A 670 -5.12 18.67 -24.20
N ARG A 671 -4.18 19.55 -24.50
CA ARG A 671 -4.43 20.92 -25.00
C ARG A 671 -3.67 21.14 -26.29
N PHE A 672 -4.36 21.72 -27.28
CA PHE A 672 -3.79 22.08 -28.58
C PHE A 672 -3.12 23.45 -28.60
N SER A 673 -3.62 24.34 -27.78
CA SER A 673 -3.03 25.66 -27.56
C SER A 673 -3.36 26.11 -26.15
N THR A 674 -2.63 27.12 -25.69
CA THR A 674 -2.88 27.76 -24.39
C THR A 674 -4.31 28.31 -24.26
N GLU A 675 -4.99 28.58 -25.37
CA GLU A 675 -6.36 29.09 -25.42
C GLU A 675 -7.42 27.99 -25.65
N SER A 676 -7.00 26.78 -26.03
CA SER A 676 -7.90 25.64 -26.26
C SER A 676 -8.42 25.03 -24.94
N GLN A 677 -9.66 24.54 -24.95
CA GLN A 677 -10.17 23.74 -23.82
C GLN A 677 -9.46 22.38 -23.80
N PRO A 678 -9.06 21.88 -22.62
CA PRO A 678 -8.47 20.56 -22.52
C PRO A 678 -9.50 19.48 -22.89
N SER A 679 -9.08 18.56 -23.76
CA SER A 679 -9.76 17.28 -23.93
C SER A 679 -9.33 16.34 -22.81
N ILE A 680 -10.31 15.72 -22.14
CA ILE A 680 -10.03 14.70 -21.13
C ILE A 680 -9.93 13.35 -21.83
N LEU A 681 -8.91 12.59 -21.46
CA LEU A 681 -8.58 11.27 -21.97
C LEU A 681 -8.58 10.28 -20.82
N ASP A 682 -9.28 9.16 -21.02
CA ASP A 682 -9.22 8.05 -20.08
C ASP A 682 -7.92 7.28 -20.28
N GLY A 683 -7.22 6.99 -19.17
CA GLY A 683 -6.03 6.18 -19.18
C GLY A 683 -5.95 5.27 -17.96
N THR A 684 -5.11 4.26 -18.06
CA THR A 684 -4.78 3.35 -16.96
C THR A 684 -3.29 3.02 -16.94
N PHE A 685 -2.78 2.60 -15.80
CA PHE A 685 -1.44 2.05 -15.69
C PHE A 685 -1.33 1.00 -14.60
N TYR A 686 -0.30 0.17 -14.73
CA TYR A 686 0.21 -0.63 -13.65
C TYR A 686 1.73 -0.75 -13.82
N GLY A 687 2.44 -0.98 -12.73
CA GLY A 687 3.89 -1.11 -12.78
C GLY A 687 4.47 -1.97 -11.68
N ASN A 688 5.61 -2.57 -11.99
CA ASN A 688 6.37 -3.40 -11.07
C ASN A 688 7.72 -2.76 -10.80
N ARG A 689 8.11 -2.74 -9.54
CA ARG A 689 9.44 -2.33 -9.12
C ARG A 689 10.49 -3.22 -9.77
N SER A 690 11.54 -2.61 -10.31
CA SER A 690 12.59 -3.27 -11.10
C SER A 690 13.91 -3.43 -10.36
N ASP A 691 14.14 -2.61 -9.35
CA ASP A 691 15.28 -2.66 -8.44
C ASP A 691 15.10 -3.69 -7.30
N SER A 692 13.99 -4.43 -7.26
CA SER A 692 13.67 -5.40 -6.19
C SER A 692 14.49 -6.70 -6.19
N GLY A 693 15.64 -6.74 -6.88
CA GLY A 693 16.55 -7.88 -6.85
C GLY A 693 16.02 -9.11 -7.58
N ASN A 694 16.41 -9.22 -8.85
CA ASN A 694 17.02 -10.46 -9.35
C ASN A 694 18.54 -10.30 -9.32
#